data_AF-B0EGT3-F1
#
_entry.id   AF-B0EGT3-F1
#
_cell.length_a   1.000
_cell.length_b   1.000
_cell.length_c   1.000
_cell.angle_alpha   90.00
_cell.angle_beta   90.00
_cell.angle_gamma   90.00
#
_symmetry.space_group_name_H-M   'P 1'
#
loop_
_entity.id
_entity.type
_entity.pdbx_description
1 polymer ?
#
loop_
_entity_poly.entity_id
_entity_poly.type
_entity_poly.pdbx_seq_one_letter_code
_entity_poly.pdbx_strand_id
1 'polypeptide(L)'
;MTCLELPFLLNVIHYFESKNDLENFMIINKKCFSTLFALKVNPLLRNDNDLYWTLNHFQIETIDLGEMPILSIELLMKTKRIRNPDFYPIIKNGLLNESNASEIFKKVTHLKLYRKIEENQINDIKNMNNLILKYCNSFIHLNYLEGDLELILYFLTRYTNYGREKFIKIPSTLLVYSLNGNVIELKKNSIELIQKIESLIPTNQIINFYIVFDNSSKKELFKSQFTNSWYKRISYELNEQWNKKIICDGGCCILFKRLADNSMNELLNKMYPKELIFEEITTTTKWNIPPYITTVHINYSSKTSHWKFKPNLRFIKELFMNRIDFIIISSSLENLQQMLLCSCQESIIQKCGMKSLKRIRIINSFQLSFCNCNSDSLEELTIISSGGIYFSNLLKSLKKIELVNSRRLTIPFEQNNKFSFYIESCSEVHLHPNIIKLLNLKPNHHDFSGTFYFPPIKEYQDKHLFTFNKFISFSNDIEVIEDSVRRIKDKNSMEEYDLIVSRDFGTFSNYYKKQIFSTIQGEVYQLKGIRYLEITVVGNSWISIGCIDEENYEYTISSQLGWLKNSIGFHSDDGKVYLESTYKTIAQGLAYGNKVGQTNIIGIGYDCFNEEIFYTINGSFWKKFKIPWRSVAVAISFGRFHPIHINSGRKPFLFDNRKLFSELECNN
;
A
#
# COMPACT_ATOMS: atom_id res chain seq x y z
N MET A 1 -40.70 13.20 -7.45
CA MET A 1 -39.35 13.41 -8.03
C MET A 1 -38.58 14.32 -7.09
N THR A 2 -37.61 13.80 -6.34
CA THR A 2 -36.68 14.61 -5.55
C THR A 2 -35.73 15.33 -6.50
N CYS A 3 -35.81 16.67 -6.54
CA CYS A 3 -34.88 17.47 -7.35
C CYS A 3 -33.55 17.53 -6.58
N LEU A 4 -32.48 16.92 -7.11
CA LEU A 4 -31.15 17.00 -6.50
C LEU A 4 -30.67 18.46 -6.48
N GLU A 5 -30.67 19.11 -5.32
CA GLU A 5 -30.28 20.52 -5.21
C GLU A 5 -28.78 20.74 -5.38
N LEU A 6 -28.40 21.95 -5.77
CA LEU A 6 -27.00 22.34 -6.03
C LEU A 6 -26.06 22.02 -4.86
N PRO A 7 -26.40 22.26 -3.58
CA PRO A 7 -25.51 21.96 -2.46
C PRO A 7 -25.17 20.47 -2.33
N PHE A 8 -26.13 19.57 -2.59
CA PHE A 8 -25.87 18.12 -2.53
C PHE A 8 -24.96 17.67 -3.67
N LEU A 9 -25.16 18.22 -4.87
CA LEU A 9 -24.30 17.91 -6.01
C LEU A 9 -22.87 18.43 -5.81
N LEU A 10 -22.69 19.60 -5.19
CA LEU A 10 -21.36 20.11 -4.81
C LEU A 10 -20.66 19.16 -3.84
N ASN A 11 -21.36 18.64 -2.84
CA ASN A 11 -20.79 17.66 -1.91
C ASN A 11 -20.35 16.38 -2.64
N VAL A 12 -21.15 15.89 -3.60
CA VAL A 12 -20.77 14.71 -4.40
C VAL A 12 -19.51 14.96 -5.22
N ILE A 13 -19.40 16.14 -5.86
CA ILE A 13 -18.25 16.47 -6.70
C ILE A 13 -16.93 16.49 -5.91
N HIS A 14 -16.96 16.87 -4.63
CA HIS A 14 -15.75 16.84 -3.80
C HIS A 14 -15.21 15.42 -3.52
N TYR A 15 -16.00 14.37 -3.80
CA TYR A 15 -15.53 12.98 -3.79
C TYR A 15 -14.95 12.52 -5.13
N PHE A 16 -14.93 13.38 -6.15
CA PHE A 16 -14.28 13.06 -7.41
C PHE A 16 -12.78 13.28 -7.32
N GLU A 17 -12.04 12.37 -7.94
CA GLU A 17 -10.59 12.27 -7.72
C GLU A 17 -9.81 12.34 -9.04
N SER A 18 -10.51 12.44 -10.16
CA SER A 18 -9.92 12.51 -11.49
C SER A 18 -10.70 13.39 -12.45
N LYS A 19 -10.04 13.81 -13.52
CA LYS A 19 -10.67 14.51 -14.65
C LYS A 19 -11.84 13.71 -15.24
N ASN A 20 -11.70 12.39 -15.36
CA ASN A 20 -12.71 11.52 -15.96
C ASN A 20 -14.01 11.49 -15.14
N ASP A 21 -13.91 11.56 -13.80
CA ASP A 21 -15.08 11.66 -12.93
C ASP A 21 -15.85 12.95 -13.21
N LEU A 22 -15.12 14.07 -13.41
CA LEU A 22 -15.71 15.36 -13.75
C LEU A 22 -16.35 15.34 -15.15
N GLU A 23 -15.68 14.78 -16.15
CA GLU A 23 -16.22 14.64 -17.52
C GLU A 23 -17.48 13.78 -17.55
N ASN A 24 -17.46 12.62 -16.87
CA ASN A 24 -18.62 11.75 -16.77
C ASN A 24 -19.77 12.44 -16.04
N PHE A 25 -19.48 13.22 -14.99
CA PHE A 25 -20.51 13.97 -14.29
C PHE A 25 -21.11 15.09 -15.14
N MET A 26 -20.30 15.80 -15.94
CA MET A 26 -20.78 16.86 -16.85
C MET A 26 -21.83 16.35 -17.83
N ILE A 27 -21.65 15.15 -18.38
CA ILE A 27 -22.51 14.62 -19.44
C ILE A 27 -23.85 14.06 -18.93
N ILE A 28 -24.01 13.88 -17.61
CA ILE A 28 -25.25 13.32 -17.03
C ILE A 28 -26.46 14.23 -17.34
N ASN A 29 -26.37 15.52 -17.04
CA ASN A 29 -27.40 16.52 -17.36
C ASN A 29 -26.90 17.97 -17.18
N LYS A 30 -27.71 18.94 -17.63
CA LYS A 30 -27.43 20.39 -17.53
C LYS A 30 -27.19 20.89 -16.10
N LYS A 31 -27.82 20.28 -15.10
CA LYS A 31 -27.65 20.67 -13.69
C LYS A 31 -26.26 20.26 -13.20
N CYS A 32 -25.81 19.04 -13.50
CA CYS A 32 -24.46 18.58 -13.21
C CYS A 32 -23.39 19.46 -13.86
N PHE A 33 -23.57 19.81 -15.14
CA PHE A 33 -22.72 20.77 -15.83
C PHE A 33 -22.67 22.13 -15.12
N SER A 34 -23.84 22.71 -14.81
CA SER A 34 -23.92 24.00 -14.13
C SER A 34 -23.29 23.98 -12.74
N THR A 35 -23.38 22.85 -12.02
CA THR A 35 -22.74 22.66 -10.71
C THR A 35 -21.21 22.75 -10.82
N LEU A 36 -20.61 22.14 -11.84
CA LEU A 36 -19.16 22.21 -12.05
C LEU A 36 -18.68 23.63 -12.37
N PHE A 37 -19.45 24.39 -13.15
CA PHE A 37 -19.14 25.80 -13.41
C PHE A 37 -19.30 26.70 -12.19
N ALA A 38 -20.09 26.28 -11.19
CA ALA A 38 -20.24 26.99 -9.93
C ALA A 38 -19.13 26.65 -8.89
N LEU A 39 -18.26 25.68 -9.18
CA LEU A 39 -17.17 25.31 -8.27
C LEU A 39 -16.23 26.49 -8.00
N LYS A 40 -15.97 26.74 -6.72
CA LYS A 40 -14.98 27.72 -6.26
C LYS A 40 -13.72 27.07 -5.68
N VAL A 41 -13.82 25.80 -5.33
CA VAL A 41 -12.74 24.96 -4.82
C VAL A 41 -12.69 23.72 -5.71
N ASN A 42 -11.51 23.27 -6.12
CA ASN A 42 -11.39 22.01 -6.85
C ASN A 42 -11.73 20.80 -5.95
N PRO A 43 -12.13 19.67 -6.54
CA PRO A 43 -12.12 18.37 -5.86
C PRO A 43 -10.71 17.97 -5.42
N LEU A 44 -10.59 16.99 -4.51
CA LEU A 44 -9.29 16.43 -4.11
C LEU A 44 -8.73 15.52 -5.20
N LEU A 45 -8.25 16.14 -6.28
CA LEU A 45 -7.71 15.48 -7.46
C LEU A 45 -6.37 14.82 -7.13
N ARG A 46 -6.12 13.65 -7.73
CA ARG A 46 -4.97 12.81 -7.39
C ARG A 46 -3.67 13.16 -8.11
N ASN A 47 -3.70 14.03 -9.13
CA ASN A 47 -2.51 14.40 -9.89
C ASN A 47 -2.58 15.81 -10.48
N ASP A 48 -1.39 16.35 -10.77
CA ASP A 48 -1.20 17.70 -11.29
C ASP A 48 -1.84 17.93 -12.67
N ASN A 49 -1.92 16.91 -13.53
CA ASN A 49 -2.52 17.06 -14.86
C ASN A 49 -4.02 17.30 -14.78
N ASP A 50 -4.71 16.54 -13.91
CA ASP A 50 -6.14 16.70 -13.67
C ASP A 50 -6.43 18.04 -13.00
N LEU A 51 -5.58 18.48 -12.08
CA LEU A 51 -5.68 19.81 -11.48
C LEU A 51 -5.48 20.90 -12.54
N TYR A 52 -4.43 20.82 -13.37
CA TYR A 52 -4.17 21.78 -14.43
C TYR A 52 -5.33 21.88 -15.42
N TRP A 53 -5.88 20.74 -15.83
CA TRP A 53 -7.08 20.70 -16.65
C TRP A 53 -8.25 21.40 -15.96
N THR A 54 -8.51 21.07 -14.70
CA THR A 54 -9.60 21.66 -13.90
C THR A 54 -9.48 23.19 -13.80
N LEU A 55 -8.28 23.69 -13.53
CA LEU A 55 -8.01 25.13 -13.40
C LEU A 55 -8.13 25.89 -14.72
N ASN A 56 -7.90 25.22 -15.86
CA ASN A 56 -8.06 25.84 -17.18
C ASN A 56 -9.50 25.83 -17.69
N HIS A 57 -10.36 24.95 -17.18
CA HIS A 57 -11.74 24.79 -17.66
C HIS A 57 -12.78 25.39 -16.71
N PHE A 58 -12.44 25.60 -15.43
CA PHE A 58 -13.35 26.11 -14.41
C PHE A 58 -12.78 27.30 -13.65
N GLN A 59 -13.66 28.17 -13.14
CA GLN A 59 -13.29 29.38 -12.41
C GLN A 59 -12.98 29.08 -10.92
N ILE A 60 -11.97 28.25 -10.69
CA ILE A 60 -11.52 27.89 -9.35
C ILE A 60 -10.81 29.07 -8.69
N GLU A 61 -11.27 29.44 -7.49
CA GLU A 61 -10.68 30.54 -6.71
C GLU A 61 -9.72 30.04 -5.63
N THR A 62 -10.01 28.86 -5.08
CA THR A 62 -9.21 28.17 -4.08
C THR A 62 -8.69 26.86 -4.63
N ILE A 63 -7.38 26.68 -4.66
CA ILE A 63 -6.80 25.36 -4.85
C ILE A 63 -6.76 24.63 -3.50
N ASP A 64 -7.32 23.43 -3.45
CA ASP A 64 -7.12 22.47 -2.36
C ASP A 64 -6.31 21.29 -2.87
N LEU A 65 -5.14 21.09 -2.29
CA LEU A 65 -4.19 20.07 -2.73
C LEU A 65 -4.37 18.75 -2.00
N GLY A 66 -5.09 18.72 -0.88
CA GLY A 66 -5.16 17.54 -0.01
C GLY A 66 -3.77 17.01 0.34
N GLU A 67 -3.43 15.84 -0.17
CA GLU A 67 -2.12 15.19 0.01
C GLU A 67 -1.24 15.24 -1.25
N MET A 68 -1.70 15.92 -2.32
CA MET A 68 -0.99 15.98 -3.58
C MET A 68 0.26 16.89 -3.48
N PRO A 69 1.45 16.40 -3.84
CA PRO A 69 2.66 17.22 -3.84
C PRO A 69 2.57 18.30 -4.93
N ILE A 70 3.04 19.51 -4.61
CA ILE A 70 3.05 20.61 -5.58
C ILE A 70 4.30 20.53 -6.44
N LEU A 71 4.17 20.52 -7.77
CA LEU A 71 5.32 20.61 -8.67
C LEU A 71 5.41 21.94 -9.45
N SER A 72 4.33 22.74 -9.49
CA SER A 72 4.29 24.01 -10.24
C SER A 72 3.93 25.21 -9.37
N ILE A 73 4.86 26.16 -9.25
CA ILE A 73 4.61 27.44 -8.57
C ILE A 73 3.65 28.34 -9.35
N GLU A 74 3.61 28.22 -10.68
CA GLU A 74 2.74 29.02 -11.55
C GLU A 74 1.26 28.80 -11.20
N LEU A 75 0.88 27.55 -10.87
CA LEU A 75 -0.48 27.22 -10.43
C LEU A 75 -0.86 27.97 -9.14
N LEU A 76 0.05 28.01 -8.17
CA LEU A 76 -0.18 28.74 -6.91
C LEU A 76 -0.27 30.26 -7.16
N MET A 77 0.49 30.77 -8.14
CA MET A 77 0.46 32.18 -8.51
C MET A 77 -0.87 32.60 -9.15
N LYS A 78 -1.55 31.71 -9.87
CA LYS A 78 -2.84 32.00 -10.53
C LYS A 78 -4.05 32.01 -9.59
N THR A 79 -3.94 31.44 -8.39
CA THR A 79 -5.08 31.35 -7.45
C THR A 79 -5.19 32.52 -6.49
N LYS A 80 -6.39 32.67 -5.90
CA LYS A 80 -6.63 33.60 -4.80
C LYS A 80 -6.33 32.99 -3.43
N ARG A 81 -6.57 31.69 -3.29
CA ARG A 81 -6.46 30.94 -2.03
C ARG A 81 -5.84 29.56 -2.25
N ILE A 82 -5.09 29.10 -1.25
CA ILE A 82 -4.43 27.80 -1.25
C ILE A 82 -4.78 27.07 0.05
N ARG A 83 -5.11 25.78 -0.05
CA ARG A 83 -5.33 24.86 1.07
C ARG A 83 -4.40 23.65 0.95
N ASN A 84 -3.91 23.20 2.10
CA ASN A 84 -3.10 22.00 2.26
C ASN A 84 -1.86 21.93 1.34
N PRO A 85 -1.07 23.01 1.18
CA PRO A 85 0.10 22.95 0.32
C PRO A 85 1.21 22.10 0.92
N ASP A 86 1.69 21.09 0.17
CA ASP A 86 3.01 20.50 0.43
C ASP A 86 4.08 21.32 -0.29
N PHE A 87 4.78 22.15 0.49
CA PHE A 87 5.85 23.02 -0.02
C PHE A 87 7.19 22.31 -0.22
N TYR A 88 7.34 21.07 0.27
CA TYR A 88 8.62 20.35 0.23
C TYR A 88 9.20 20.25 -1.19
N PRO A 89 8.45 19.80 -2.21
CA PRO A 89 9.03 19.60 -3.54
C PRO A 89 9.46 20.91 -4.21
N ILE A 90 8.64 21.96 -4.10
CA ILE A 90 8.95 23.25 -4.75
C ILE A 90 10.07 24.03 -4.05
N ILE A 91 10.26 23.87 -2.73
CA ILE A 91 11.41 24.46 -2.02
C ILE A 91 12.68 23.70 -2.37
N LYS A 92 12.63 22.36 -2.36
CA LYS A 92 13.76 21.51 -2.72
C LYS A 92 14.27 21.82 -4.14
N ASN A 93 13.35 22.06 -5.07
CA ASN A 93 13.69 22.40 -6.45
C ASN A 93 14.02 23.90 -6.65
N GLY A 94 14.10 24.70 -5.58
CA GLY A 94 14.43 26.13 -5.62
C GLY A 94 13.35 27.04 -6.22
N LEU A 95 12.17 26.48 -6.55
CA LEU A 95 11.05 27.22 -7.15
C LEU A 95 10.40 28.16 -6.13
N LEU A 96 10.22 27.71 -4.89
CA LEU A 96 9.79 28.55 -3.77
C LEU A 96 11.01 28.92 -2.92
N ASN A 97 11.31 30.22 -2.83
CA ASN A 97 12.48 30.75 -2.15
C ASN A 97 12.15 32.11 -1.51
N GLU A 98 13.17 32.79 -0.97
CA GLU A 98 12.97 34.06 -0.26
C GLU A 98 12.32 35.16 -1.11
N SER A 99 12.56 35.16 -2.43
CA SER A 99 12.07 36.21 -3.33
C SER A 99 10.56 36.16 -3.56
N ASN A 100 9.94 34.98 -3.46
CA ASN A 100 8.53 34.76 -3.79
C ASN A 100 7.70 34.15 -2.65
N ALA A 101 8.32 33.76 -1.53
CA ALA A 101 7.63 33.16 -0.38
C ALA A 101 6.46 34.00 0.14
N SER A 102 6.65 35.30 0.34
CA SER A 102 5.61 36.20 0.88
C SER A 102 4.36 36.26 -0.01
N GLU A 103 4.55 36.25 -1.33
CA GLU A 103 3.46 36.32 -2.30
C GLU A 103 2.61 35.03 -2.34
N ILE A 104 3.23 33.88 -2.11
CA ILE A 104 2.51 32.61 -2.00
C ILE A 104 1.85 32.49 -0.62
N PHE A 105 2.60 32.76 0.45
CA PHE A 105 2.13 32.57 1.83
C PHE A 105 0.92 33.43 2.18
N LYS A 106 0.80 34.64 1.62
CA LYS A 106 -0.41 35.47 1.80
C LYS A 106 -1.69 34.82 1.29
N LYS A 107 -1.61 33.84 0.38
CA LYS A 107 -2.78 33.14 -0.18
C LYS A 107 -3.16 31.89 0.60
N VAL A 108 -2.28 31.41 1.49
CA VAL A 108 -2.49 30.16 2.22
C VAL A 108 -3.52 30.36 3.32
N THR A 109 -4.50 29.46 3.34
CA THR A 109 -5.55 29.41 4.37
C THR A 109 -5.36 28.23 5.31
N HIS A 110 -4.96 27.08 4.78
CA HIS A 110 -4.69 25.87 5.55
C HIS A 110 -3.22 25.51 5.36
N LEU A 111 -2.47 25.41 6.46
CA LEU A 111 -1.05 25.09 6.45
C LEU A 111 -0.78 23.84 7.28
N LYS A 112 0.03 22.93 6.72
CA LYS A 112 0.53 21.75 7.44
C LYS A 112 2.04 21.85 7.64
N LEU A 113 2.50 21.64 8.87
CA LEU A 113 3.90 21.70 9.28
C LEU A 113 4.39 20.28 9.57
N TYR A 114 5.33 19.81 8.76
CA TYR A 114 5.82 18.44 8.83
C TYR A 114 7.17 18.37 9.53
N ARG A 115 7.36 17.28 10.28
CA ARG A 115 8.65 16.84 10.81
C ARG A 115 8.79 15.37 10.44
N LYS A 116 9.55 15.04 9.39
CA LYS A 116 9.82 13.63 9.04
C LYS A 116 10.96 13.07 9.88
N ILE A 117 10.89 11.76 10.10
CA ILE A 117 11.84 10.96 10.88
C ILE A 117 12.97 10.39 10.00
N GLU A 118 12.79 10.31 8.68
CA GLU A 118 13.76 9.67 7.80
C GLU A 118 15.04 10.51 7.58
N GLU A 119 16.20 9.92 7.90
CA GLU A 119 17.50 10.61 8.04
C GLU A 119 17.91 11.45 6.84
N ASN A 120 17.53 11.04 5.63
CA ASN A 120 17.96 11.66 4.37
C ASN A 120 17.14 12.89 3.94
N GLN A 121 16.01 13.21 4.61
CA GLN A 121 15.19 14.40 4.30
C GLN A 121 15.23 15.48 5.37
N ILE A 122 15.93 15.23 6.48
CA ILE A 122 15.95 16.11 7.65
C ILE A 122 16.38 17.53 7.26
N ASN A 123 17.41 17.68 6.44
CA ASN A 123 17.93 18.99 6.06
C ASN A 123 16.97 19.78 5.17
N ASP A 124 16.40 19.15 4.14
CA ASP A 124 15.46 19.80 3.22
C ASP A 124 14.18 20.25 3.94
N ILE A 125 13.64 19.41 4.81
CA ILE A 125 12.44 19.73 5.60
C ILE A 125 12.75 20.81 6.64
N LYS A 126 13.93 20.76 7.25
CA LYS A 126 14.41 21.84 8.11
C LYS A 126 14.52 23.16 7.34
N ASN A 127 15.03 23.14 6.11
CA ASN A 127 15.09 24.32 5.25
C ASN A 127 13.69 24.86 4.90
N MET A 128 12.75 23.97 4.54
CA MET A 128 11.35 24.34 4.33
C MET A 128 10.75 25.00 5.57
N ASN A 129 10.83 24.34 6.73
CA ASN A 129 10.29 24.86 7.97
C ASN A 129 10.95 26.18 8.35
N ASN A 130 12.26 26.34 8.14
CA ASN A 130 12.97 27.60 8.37
C ASN A 130 12.43 28.73 7.49
N LEU A 131 12.17 28.47 6.20
CA LEU A 131 11.60 29.45 5.29
C LEU A 131 10.19 29.86 5.73
N ILE A 132 9.33 28.88 6.07
CA ILE A 132 7.98 29.13 6.57
C ILE A 132 8.02 29.95 7.87
N LEU A 133 8.89 29.58 8.83
CA LEU A 133 9.04 30.29 10.10
C LEU A 133 9.64 31.69 9.94
N LYS A 134 10.51 31.90 8.94
CA LYS A 134 11.08 33.22 8.61
C LYS A 134 9.99 34.16 8.08
N TYR A 135 9.08 33.66 7.24
CA TYR A 135 8.03 34.43 6.59
C TYR A 135 6.63 34.22 7.18
N CYS A 136 6.51 33.70 8.41
CA CYS A 136 5.23 33.37 9.05
C CYS A 136 4.26 34.56 9.12
N ASN A 137 4.75 35.79 9.25
CA ASN A 137 3.92 37.00 9.24
C ASN A 137 3.23 37.31 7.90
N SER A 138 3.65 36.66 6.81
CA SER A 138 3.05 36.84 5.49
C SER A 138 1.71 36.10 5.34
N PHE A 139 1.39 35.18 6.25
CA PHE A 139 0.19 34.34 6.21
C PHE A 139 -1.08 35.09 6.67
N ILE A 140 -1.52 36.09 5.91
CA ILE A 140 -2.63 36.99 6.30
C ILE A 140 -4.04 36.35 6.26
N HIS A 141 -4.19 35.14 5.69
CA HIS A 141 -5.47 34.46 5.55
C HIS A 141 -5.51 33.07 6.21
N LEU A 142 -4.50 32.76 7.02
CA LEU A 142 -4.39 31.47 7.69
C LEU A 142 -5.52 31.30 8.71
N ASN A 143 -6.36 30.29 8.49
CA ASN A 143 -7.48 29.95 9.37
C ASN A 143 -7.33 28.56 10.00
N TYR A 144 -6.49 27.70 9.42
CA TYR A 144 -6.24 26.34 9.86
C TYR A 144 -4.74 26.06 9.88
N LEU A 145 -4.22 25.59 11.01
CA LEU A 145 -2.83 25.19 11.17
C LEU A 145 -2.74 23.78 11.75
N GLU A 146 -2.01 22.91 11.07
CA GLU A 146 -1.84 21.52 11.45
C GLU A 146 -0.37 21.11 11.48
N GLY A 147 0.03 20.16 12.33
CA GLY A 147 1.40 19.62 12.31
C GLY A 147 1.97 19.11 13.64
N ASP A 148 3.30 19.14 13.69
CA ASP A 148 4.12 18.78 14.86
C ASP A 148 4.01 19.83 15.97
N LEU A 149 3.89 19.36 17.22
CA LEU A 149 3.66 20.18 18.41
C LEU A 149 4.71 21.27 18.63
N GLU A 150 6.01 20.95 18.46
CA GLU A 150 7.07 21.94 18.62
C GLU A 150 7.05 22.96 17.48
N LEU A 151 6.85 22.51 16.24
CA LEU A 151 6.80 23.40 15.08
C LEU A 151 5.61 24.36 15.16
N ILE A 152 4.43 23.88 15.58
CA ILE A 152 3.27 24.73 15.81
C ILE A 152 3.56 25.77 16.90
N LEU A 153 4.17 25.38 18.03
CA LEU A 153 4.54 26.33 19.07
C LEU A 153 5.50 27.40 18.53
N TYR A 154 6.54 27.02 17.78
CA TYR A 154 7.48 27.97 17.18
C TYR A 154 6.80 28.90 16.19
N PHE A 155 5.93 28.35 15.33
CA PHE A 155 5.18 29.12 14.35
C PHE A 155 4.28 30.14 15.03
N LEU A 156 3.42 29.70 15.96
CA LEU A 156 2.49 30.57 16.66
C LEU A 156 3.19 31.64 17.48
N THR A 157 4.31 31.30 18.13
CA THR A 157 5.11 32.28 18.90
C THR A 157 5.56 33.44 18.01
N ARG A 158 6.08 33.17 16.80
CA ARG A 158 6.52 34.22 15.89
C ARG A 158 5.35 34.93 15.20
N TYR A 159 4.39 34.14 14.71
CA TYR A 159 3.25 34.61 13.96
C TYR A 159 2.37 35.57 14.79
N THR A 160 2.18 35.28 16.08
CA THR A 160 1.42 36.14 17.01
C THR A 160 2.27 37.21 17.70
N ASN A 161 3.53 37.41 17.28
CA ASN A 161 4.46 38.34 17.92
C ASN A 161 4.55 38.11 19.44
N TYR A 162 4.92 36.89 19.82
CA TYR A 162 5.02 36.40 21.20
C TYR A 162 3.71 36.58 21.98
N GLY A 163 2.57 36.33 21.34
CA GLY A 163 1.23 36.43 21.92
C GLY A 163 0.65 37.85 21.93
N ARG A 164 1.38 38.88 21.50
CA ARG A 164 0.87 40.28 21.46
C ARG A 164 -0.27 40.46 20.46
N GLU A 165 -0.24 39.72 19.36
CA GLU A 165 -1.21 39.80 18.25
C GLU A 165 -2.17 38.61 18.24
N LYS A 166 -2.29 37.88 19.36
CA LYS A 166 -3.10 36.66 19.43
C LYS A 166 -4.59 36.86 19.17
N PHE A 167 -5.12 38.06 19.39
CA PHE A 167 -6.53 38.37 19.08
C PHE A 167 -6.78 38.65 17.59
N ILE A 168 -5.72 38.91 16.82
CA ILE A 168 -5.81 39.30 15.40
C ILE A 168 -5.41 38.13 14.50
N LYS A 169 -4.32 37.44 14.85
CA LYS A 169 -3.67 36.51 13.93
C LYS A 169 -3.96 35.04 14.20
N ILE A 170 -4.42 34.65 15.38
CA ILE A 170 -4.53 33.23 15.75
C ILE A 170 -5.46 32.48 14.76
N PRO A 171 -5.04 31.31 14.23
CA PRO A 171 -5.90 30.50 13.39
C PRO A 171 -7.14 30.02 14.15
N SER A 172 -8.29 29.95 13.47
CA SER A 172 -9.54 29.46 14.06
C SER A 172 -9.50 27.99 14.46
N THR A 173 -8.64 27.20 13.80
CA THR A 173 -8.46 25.77 14.05
C THR A 173 -6.98 25.43 14.14
N LEU A 174 -6.61 24.69 15.18
CA LEU A 174 -5.29 24.12 15.39
C LEU A 174 -5.42 22.61 15.49
N LEU A 175 -4.64 21.84 14.75
CA LEU A 175 -4.58 20.38 14.85
C LEU A 175 -3.14 19.92 15.08
N VAL A 176 -2.89 19.30 16.22
CA VAL A 176 -1.57 18.73 16.53
C VAL A 176 -1.67 17.23 16.58
N TYR A 177 -0.82 16.52 15.84
CA TYR A 177 -0.88 15.05 15.76
C TYR A 177 0.48 14.36 15.94
N SER A 178 1.58 15.10 16.03
CA SER A 178 2.91 14.55 16.27
C SER A 178 3.77 15.42 17.19
N LEU A 179 4.82 14.81 17.74
CA LEU A 179 5.90 15.47 18.48
C LEU A 179 7.23 14.84 18.07
N ASN A 180 8.14 15.65 17.54
CA ASN A 180 9.40 15.19 16.95
C ASN A 180 9.16 14.16 15.83
N GLY A 181 8.09 14.33 15.05
CA GLY A 181 7.67 13.41 13.99
C GLY A 181 6.99 12.12 14.48
N ASN A 182 7.00 11.85 15.79
CA ASN A 182 6.38 10.67 16.39
C ASN A 182 4.97 10.96 16.88
N VAL A 183 4.18 9.91 17.12
CA VAL A 183 2.87 10.03 17.78
C VAL A 183 3.01 10.68 19.16
N ILE A 184 2.04 11.50 19.56
CA ILE A 184 2.14 12.26 20.81
C ILE A 184 1.79 11.36 22.00
N GLU A 185 2.75 11.14 22.88
CA GLU A 185 2.53 10.52 24.18
C GLU A 185 2.26 11.58 25.26
N LEU A 186 1.32 11.30 26.17
CA LEU A 186 1.03 12.14 27.35
C LEU A 186 2.18 12.09 28.38
N LYS A 187 3.22 12.89 28.15
CA LYS A 187 4.40 13.06 29.02
C LYS A 187 4.52 14.52 29.50
N LYS A 188 5.21 14.76 30.61
CA LYS A 188 5.47 16.10 31.17
C LYS A 188 5.90 17.12 30.09
N ASN A 189 6.88 16.76 29.26
CA ASN A 189 7.35 17.62 28.16
C ASN A 189 6.23 18.00 27.17
N SER A 190 5.43 17.03 26.71
CA SER A 190 4.31 17.31 25.80
C SER A 190 3.27 18.23 26.43
N ILE A 191 2.97 18.05 27.73
CA ILE A 191 2.00 18.87 28.46
C ILE A 191 2.50 20.31 28.58
N GLU A 192 3.77 20.51 28.92
CA GLU A 192 4.38 21.84 28.99
C GLU A 192 4.35 22.58 27.64
N LEU A 193 4.58 21.87 26.54
CA LEU A 193 4.47 22.45 25.19
C LEU A 193 3.02 22.85 24.85
N ILE A 194 2.05 22.02 25.20
CA ILE A 194 0.63 22.31 24.98
C ILE A 194 0.20 23.54 25.79
N GLN A 195 0.58 23.61 27.06
CA GLN A 195 0.29 24.77 27.91
C GLN A 195 0.92 26.06 27.38
N LYS A 196 2.12 25.99 26.79
CA LYS A 196 2.72 27.14 26.10
C LYS A 196 1.88 27.59 24.90
N ILE A 197 1.34 26.67 24.10
CA ILE A 197 0.42 27.02 23.00
C ILE A 197 -0.86 27.66 23.56
N GLU A 198 -1.44 27.12 24.62
CA GLU A 198 -2.62 27.69 25.26
C GLU A 198 -2.40 29.12 25.76
N SER A 199 -1.19 29.45 26.24
CA SER A 199 -0.86 30.82 26.65
C SER A 199 -0.89 31.83 25.48
N LEU A 200 -0.66 31.35 24.26
CA LEU A 200 -0.74 32.11 23.01
C LEU A 200 -2.16 32.19 22.45
N ILE A 201 -3.14 31.50 23.04
CA ILE A 201 -4.54 31.55 22.63
C ILE A 201 -5.26 32.70 23.38
N PRO A 202 -6.10 33.50 22.69
CA PRO A 202 -6.97 34.48 23.33
C PRO A 202 -8.09 33.79 24.13
N THR A 203 -8.35 34.27 25.34
CA THR A 203 -9.32 33.67 26.27
C THR A 203 -10.78 33.91 25.90
N ASN A 204 -11.06 34.86 24.99
CA ASN A 204 -12.40 35.31 24.61
C ASN A 204 -12.84 34.83 23.21
N GLN A 205 -12.00 34.09 22.49
CA GLN A 205 -12.35 33.53 21.17
C GLN A 205 -12.57 32.02 21.27
N ILE A 206 -13.55 31.53 20.51
CA ILE A 206 -13.80 30.10 20.34
C ILE A 206 -12.79 29.60 19.30
N ILE A 207 -11.66 29.06 19.77
CA ILE A 207 -10.68 28.37 18.92
C ILE A 207 -10.92 26.87 19.03
N ASN A 208 -10.91 26.20 17.88
CA ASN A 208 -10.94 24.75 17.83
C ASN A 208 -9.51 24.21 17.90
N PHE A 209 -9.02 23.95 19.12
CA PHE A 209 -7.71 23.35 19.32
C PHE A 209 -7.84 21.84 19.51
N TYR A 210 -7.42 21.06 18.52
CA TYR A 210 -7.43 19.60 18.54
C TYR A 210 -6.02 19.04 18.75
N ILE A 211 -5.92 18.01 19.60
CA ILE A 211 -4.68 17.23 19.76
C ILE A 211 -4.99 15.76 19.64
N VAL A 212 -4.22 15.07 18.79
CA VAL A 212 -4.27 13.62 18.62
C VAL A 212 -3.17 12.97 19.44
N PHE A 213 -3.56 12.28 20.49
CA PHE A 213 -2.66 11.46 21.28
C PHE A 213 -2.61 10.03 20.74
N ASP A 214 -1.48 9.39 21.01
CA ASP A 214 -1.27 8.00 20.70
C ASP A 214 -2.18 7.07 21.52
N ASN A 215 -2.06 7.16 22.85
CA ASN A 215 -2.86 6.43 23.83
C ASN A 215 -3.03 7.24 25.14
N SER A 216 -3.93 6.80 26.02
CA SER A 216 -4.43 7.58 27.16
C SER A 216 -3.90 7.16 28.53
N SER A 217 -2.85 6.35 28.63
CA SER A 217 -2.48 5.62 29.87
C SER A 217 -2.19 6.49 31.11
N LYS A 218 -2.05 7.82 30.99
CA LYS A 218 -1.66 8.73 32.10
C LYS A 218 -2.48 10.03 32.16
N LYS A 219 -3.80 9.88 32.17
CA LYS A 219 -4.77 11.00 32.08
C LYS A 219 -4.73 12.02 33.23
N GLU A 220 -4.36 11.63 34.45
CA GLU A 220 -4.41 12.54 35.63
C GLU A 220 -3.56 13.81 35.47
N LEU A 221 -2.61 13.79 34.53
CA LEU A 221 -1.65 14.87 34.31
C LEU A 221 -2.16 15.98 33.38
N PHE A 222 -3.23 15.78 32.60
CA PHE A 222 -3.65 16.74 31.58
C PHE A 222 -5.03 17.36 31.89
N LYS A 223 -5.01 18.62 32.33
CA LYS A 223 -6.18 19.51 32.39
C LYS A 223 -5.93 20.68 31.44
N SER A 224 -6.85 20.88 30.51
CA SER A 224 -6.78 21.94 29.51
C SER A 224 -8.06 22.77 29.53
N GLN A 225 -7.93 24.07 29.27
CA GLN A 225 -9.06 25.00 29.17
C GLN A 225 -9.59 25.15 27.74
N PHE A 226 -8.78 24.86 26.72
CA PHE A 226 -9.09 25.15 25.31
C PHE A 226 -9.02 23.92 24.39
N THR A 227 -8.41 22.84 24.85
CA THR A 227 -8.02 21.72 23.99
C THR A 227 -9.06 20.60 23.95
N ASN A 228 -9.44 20.22 22.75
CA ASN A 228 -10.18 19.00 22.42
C ASN A 228 -9.21 17.86 22.08
N SER A 229 -9.02 16.91 23.00
CA SER A 229 -8.19 15.74 22.76
C SER A 229 -8.94 14.62 22.02
N TRP A 230 -8.25 13.98 21.09
CA TRP A 230 -8.65 12.76 20.38
C TRP A 230 -7.56 11.71 20.52
N TYR A 231 -7.91 10.44 20.32
CA TYR A 231 -6.95 9.34 20.42
C TYR A 231 -6.95 8.50 19.14
N LYS A 232 -5.75 8.14 18.68
CA LYS A 232 -5.56 7.28 17.51
C LYS A 232 -5.83 5.80 17.84
N ARG A 233 -5.47 5.37 19.04
CA ARG A 233 -5.60 3.97 19.48
C ARG A 233 -6.46 3.86 20.72
N ILE A 234 -7.29 2.82 20.73
CA ILE A 234 -8.07 2.44 21.89
C ILE A 234 -7.24 1.51 22.77
N SER A 235 -7.12 1.84 24.05
CA SER A 235 -6.63 0.95 25.09
C SER A 235 -7.73 0.67 26.10
N TYR A 236 -7.81 -0.54 26.65
CA TYR A 236 -8.78 -0.88 27.72
C TYR A 236 -8.63 0.00 28.98
N GLU A 237 -7.48 0.66 29.17
CA GLU A 237 -7.27 1.64 30.25
C GLU A 237 -8.06 2.96 30.04
N LEU A 238 -8.77 3.11 28.92
CA LEU A 238 -9.72 4.19 28.68
C LEU A 238 -10.98 4.00 29.56
N ASN A 239 -11.15 4.87 30.55
CA ASN A 239 -12.35 4.92 31.38
C ASN A 239 -13.60 5.30 30.54
N GLU A 240 -14.79 4.80 30.90
CA GLU A 240 -16.07 4.88 30.14
C GLU A 240 -16.40 6.28 29.57
N GLN A 241 -15.96 7.35 30.23
CA GLN A 241 -16.22 8.74 29.84
C GLN A 241 -15.54 9.17 28.53
N TRP A 242 -14.42 8.56 28.12
CA TRP A 242 -13.59 9.02 26.97
C TRP A 242 -13.66 8.12 25.76
N ASN A 243 -14.50 7.08 25.85
CA ASN A 243 -14.90 6.29 24.70
C ASN A 243 -15.44 7.15 23.55
N LYS A 244 -15.84 8.42 23.73
CA LYS A 244 -16.44 9.24 22.66
C LYS A 244 -15.45 10.03 21.77
N LYS A 245 -14.14 10.03 22.01
CA LYS A 245 -13.16 10.84 21.24
C LYS A 245 -12.04 10.02 20.59
N ILE A 246 -12.43 8.98 19.86
CA ILE A 246 -11.52 8.10 19.12
C ILE A 246 -11.61 8.43 17.63
N ILE A 247 -10.47 8.40 16.95
CA ILE A 247 -10.41 8.58 15.49
C ILE A 247 -10.78 7.26 14.81
N CYS A 248 -11.75 7.32 13.90
CA CYS A 248 -12.09 6.23 13.00
C CYS A 248 -11.84 6.67 11.56
N ASP A 249 -10.56 6.72 11.20
CA ASP A 249 -10.13 7.15 9.87
C ASP A 249 -10.28 6.02 8.86
N GLY A 250 -10.79 6.32 7.66
CA GLY A 250 -11.07 5.31 6.63
C GLY A 250 -12.06 4.21 7.03
N GLY A 251 -12.81 4.37 8.14
CA GLY A 251 -13.63 3.30 8.71
C GLY A 251 -12.83 2.21 9.44
N CYS A 252 -11.58 2.50 9.79
CA CYS A 252 -10.70 1.63 10.56
C CYS A 252 -10.59 2.10 12.02
N CYS A 253 -10.45 1.15 12.95
CA CYS A 253 -10.25 1.42 14.35
C CYS A 253 -9.16 0.52 14.93
N ILE A 254 -8.21 1.10 15.66
CA ILE A 254 -7.04 0.40 16.21
C ILE A 254 -7.23 0.13 17.71
N LEU A 255 -7.07 -1.13 18.10
CA LEU A 255 -7.13 -1.65 19.45
C LEU A 255 -5.74 -2.08 19.90
N PHE A 256 -5.24 -1.51 20.99
CA PHE A 256 -3.85 -1.66 21.44
C PHE A 256 -3.75 -2.40 22.77
N LYS A 257 -2.78 -3.33 22.86
CA LYS A 257 -2.40 -4.11 24.05
C LYS A 257 -3.44 -5.08 24.60
N ARG A 258 -4.46 -4.58 25.31
CA ARG A 258 -5.45 -5.43 25.98
C ARG A 258 -6.73 -5.45 25.16
N LEU A 259 -7.24 -6.64 24.90
CA LEU A 259 -8.44 -6.79 24.09
C LEU A 259 -9.69 -6.24 24.76
N ALA A 260 -10.50 -5.63 23.90
CA ALA A 260 -11.88 -5.24 24.10
C ALA A 260 -12.77 -6.44 24.46
N ASP A 261 -13.73 -6.22 25.34
CA ASP A 261 -14.89 -7.08 25.51
C ASP A 261 -16.16 -6.39 25.00
N ASN A 262 -17.34 -6.94 25.31
CA ASN A 262 -18.61 -6.38 24.85
C ASN A 262 -18.87 -4.92 25.29
N SER A 263 -18.19 -4.41 26.32
CA SER A 263 -18.30 -2.99 26.72
C SER A 263 -17.89 -2.03 25.60
N MET A 264 -17.02 -2.46 24.69
CA MET A 264 -16.55 -1.65 23.58
C MET A 264 -17.59 -1.48 22.47
N ASN A 265 -18.64 -2.29 22.45
CA ASN A 265 -19.64 -2.25 21.37
C ASN A 265 -20.41 -0.94 21.34
N GLU A 266 -20.63 -0.28 22.48
CA GLU A 266 -21.30 1.04 22.50
C GLU A 266 -20.49 2.09 21.75
N LEU A 267 -19.16 2.06 21.93
CA LEU A 267 -18.25 2.94 21.21
C LEU A 267 -18.24 2.60 19.72
N LEU A 268 -18.00 1.35 19.37
CA LEU A 268 -17.95 0.93 17.97
C LEU A 268 -19.26 1.26 17.23
N ASN A 269 -20.41 1.13 17.90
CA ASN A 269 -21.71 1.47 17.29
C ASN A 269 -21.86 2.97 16.95
N LYS A 270 -21.11 3.85 17.62
CA LYS A 270 -21.10 5.29 17.33
C LYS A 270 -20.15 5.64 16.18
N MET A 271 -19.04 4.92 16.06
CA MET A 271 -18.04 5.15 15.02
C MET A 271 -18.35 4.41 13.71
N TYR A 272 -19.04 3.27 13.83
CA TYR A 272 -19.40 2.38 12.73
C TYR A 272 -18.18 1.94 11.87
N PRO A 273 -17.07 1.46 12.47
CA PRO A 273 -15.92 0.99 11.70
C PRO A 273 -16.27 -0.26 10.90
N LYS A 274 -15.71 -0.37 9.70
CA LYS A 274 -15.76 -1.60 8.89
C LYS A 274 -14.60 -2.55 9.22
N GLU A 275 -13.52 -2.01 9.77
CA GLU A 275 -12.27 -2.71 10.04
C GLU A 275 -11.81 -2.51 11.49
N LEU A 276 -11.29 -3.59 12.09
CA LEU A 276 -10.59 -3.56 13.36
C LEU A 276 -9.16 -4.04 13.20
N ILE A 277 -8.21 -3.24 13.70
CA ILE A 277 -6.80 -3.64 13.82
C ILE A 277 -6.48 -3.88 15.28
N PHE A 278 -5.96 -5.05 15.60
CA PHE A 278 -5.44 -5.39 16.90
C PHE A 278 -3.92 -5.34 16.89
N GLU A 279 -3.32 -4.55 17.77
CA GLU A 279 -1.87 -4.38 17.91
C GLU A 279 -1.39 -4.82 19.30
N GLU A 280 -0.28 -5.55 19.35
CA GLU A 280 0.41 -5.95 20.60
C GLU A 280 -0.46 -6.73 21.59
N ILE A 281 -1.28 -7.68 21.12
CA ILE A 281 -2.29 -8.34 21.95
C ILE A 281 -1.66 -9.13 23.11
N THR A 282 -2.11 -8.84 24.33
CA THR A 282 -1.58 -9.45 25.56
C THR A 282 -2.51 -10.51 26.19
N THR A 283 -3.83 -10.35 26.10
CA THR A 283 -4.83 -11.30 26.65
C THR A 283 -6.15 -11.16 25.90
N THR A 284 -6.93 -12.25 25.81
CA THR A 284 -8.25 -12.21 25.17
C THR A 284 -9.37 -12.69 26.11
N THR A 285 -10.41 -11.87 26.23
CA THR A 285 -11.71 -12.23 26.81
C THR A 285 -12.67 -12.63 25.69
N LYS A 286 -13.81 -13.22 26.05
CA LYS A 286 -14.86 -13.53 25.06
C LYS A 286 -15.53 -12.23 24.64
N TRP A 287 -15.55 -11.93 23.35
CA TRP A 287 -16.10 -10.70 22.80
C TRP A 287 -16.96 -10.99 21.56
N ASN A 288 -18.18 -10.44 21.49
CA ASN A 288 -19.01 -10.48 20.30
C ASN A 288 -18.80 -9.21 19.48
N ILE A 289 -17.97 -9.30 18.45
CA ILE A 289 -17.69 -8.19 17.54
C ILE A 289 -18.98 -7.81 16.79
N PRO A 290 -19.32 -6.51 16.69
CA PRO A 290 -20.49 -6.05 15.95
C PRO A 290 -20.53 -6.52 14.48
N PRO A 291 -21.73 -6.83 13.94
CA PRO A 291 -21.86 -7.50 12.63
C PRO A 291 -21.53 -6.62 11.41
N TYR A 292 -21.46 -5.30 11.56
CA TYR A 292 -21.07 -4.38 10.49
C TYR A 292 -19.54 -4.32 10.29
N ILE A 293 -18.77 -4.83 11.25
CA ILE A 293 -17.32 -5.02 11.09
C ILE A 293 -17.12 -6.29 10.29
N THR A 294 -16.47 -6.17 9.13
CA THR A 294 -16.27 -7.28 8.20
C THR A 294 -14.80 -7.70 8.09
N THR A 295 -13.88 -6.87 8.58
CA THR A 295 -12.44 -7.10 8.41
C THR A 295 -11.72 -6.98 9.76
N VAL A 296 -10.83 -7.93 10.03
CA VAL A 296 -10.01 -7.97 11.25
C VAL A 296 -8.54 -8.18 10.89
N HIS A 297 -7.68 -7.34 11.46
CA HIS A 297 -6.22 -7.47 11.40
C HIS A 297 -5.70 -7.79 12.80
N ILE A 298 -4.83 -8.79 12.92
CA ILE A 298 -4.14 -9.16 14.14
C ILE A 298 -2.66 -9.00 13.88
N ASN A 299 -2.07 -7.94 14.44
CA ASN A 299 -0.71 -7.52 14.15
C ASN A 299 0.14 -7.57 15.42
N TYR A 300 1.34 -8.13 15.30
CA TYR A 300 2.38 -8.15 16.33
C TYR A 300 1.97 -8.83 17.66
N SER A 301 2.55 -9.98 17.93
CA SER A 301 2.45 -10.66 19.23
C SER A 301 3.84 -11.03 19.71
N SER A 302 4.28 -10.49 20.84
CA SER A 302 5.57 -10.85 21.47
C SER A 302 5.42 -12.01 22.46
N LYS A 303 4.50 -12.93 22.22
CA LYS A 303 4.22 -14.05 23.13
C LYS A 303 5.23 -15.16 22.91
N THR A 304 5.69 -15.75 24.01
CA THR A 304 6.60 -16.90 24.02
C THR A 304 5.87 -18.22 24.28
N SER A 305 4.54 -18.18 24.38
CA SER A 305 3.71 -19.35 24.65
C SER A 305 2.31 -19.19 24.08
N HIS A 306 1.64 -20.33 23.90
CA HIS A 306 0.33 -20.41 23.30
C HIS A 306 -0.72 -19.58 24.04
N TRP A 307 -1.43 -18.72 23.30
CA TRP A 307 -2.48 -17.87 23.84
C TRP A 307 -3.75 -17.97 23.01
N LYS A 308 -4.91 -18.04 23.67
CA LYS A 308 -6.19 -18.25 22.99
C LYS A 308 -6.78 -16.92 22.55
N PHE A 309 -7.14 -16.78 21.29
CA PHE A 309 -7.93 -15.67 20.74
C PHE A 309 -9.41 -16.02 20.79
N LYS A 310 -10.12 -15.41 21.74
CA LYS A 310 -11.52 -15.68 22.10
C LYS A 310 -12.59 -14.75 21.49
N PRO A 311 -12.28 -13.66 20.77
CA PRO A 311 -13.32 -12.93 20.04
C PRO A 311 -14.11 -13.82 19.08
N ASN A 312 -15.42 -13.61 19.02
CA ASN A 312 -16.34 -14.26 18.11
C ASN A 312 -16.27 -13.56 16.75
N LEU A 313 -15.78 -14.30 15.75
CA LEU A 313 -15.49 -13.78 14.42
C LEU A 313 -16.55 -14.19 13.38
N ARG A 314 -17.76 -14.55 13.83
CA ARG A 314 -18.82 -15.11 12.97
C ARG A 314 -19.12 -14.27 11.72
N PHE A 315 -19.14 -12.95 11.87
CA PHE A 315 -19.51 -12.01 10.80
C PHE A 315 -18.32 -11.52 9.96
N ILE A 316 -17.10 -11.85 10.38
CA ILE A 316 -15.88 -11.42 9.69
C ILE A 316 -15.80 -12.14 8.35
N LYS A 317 -15.54 -11.35 7.29
CA LYS A 317 -15.31 -11.83 5.93
C LYS A 317 -13.83 -11.95 5.60
N GLU A 318 -13.00 -11.13 6.23
CA GLU A 318 -11.56 -11.08 5.97
C GLU A 318 -10.77 -11.08 7.28
N LEU A 319 -9.82 -12.01 7.40
CA LEU A 319 -8.91 -12.11 8.54
C LEU A 319 -7.46 -12.01 8.07
N PHE A 320 -6.76 -11.00 8.59
CA PHE A 320 -5.34 -10.76 8.35
C PHE A 320 -4.57 -10.99 9.64
N MET A 321 -3.52 -11.80 9.59
CA MET A 321 -2.59 -12.00 10.71
C MET A 321 -1.18 -11.69 10.23
N ASN A 322 -0.49 -10.80 10.92
CA ASN A 322 0.86 -10.38 10.56
C ASN A 322 1.79 -10.39 11.78
N ARG A 323 2.91 -11.11 11.67
CA ARG A 323 3.92 -11.23 12.74
C ARG A 323 3.32 -11.69 14.06
N ILE A 324 2.58 -12.81 14.00
CA ILE A 324 1.88 -13.40 15.14
C ILE A 324 2.49 -14.74 15.52
N ASP A 325 2.89 -14.84 16.78
CA ASP A 325 3.44 -16.06 17.33
C ASP A 325 2.48 -16.68 18.36
N PHE A 326 2.39 -18.01 18.33
CA PHE A 326 1.71 -18.85 19.33
C PHE A 326 0.20 -18.57 19.52
N ILE A 327 -0.52 -18.10 18.50
CA ILE A 327 -1.97 -17.85 18.65
C ILE A 327 -2.79 -19.12 18.47
N ILE A 328 -3.81 -19.31 19.32
CA ILE A 328 -4.84 -20.34 19.15
C ILE A 328 -6.17 -19.68 18.83
N ILE A 329 -6.68 -19.87 17.63
CA ILE A 329 -8.02 -19.44 17.21
C ILE A 329 -8.97 -20.63 17.28
N SER A 330 -10.04 -20.50 18.05
CA SER A 330 -11.08 -21.52 18.17
C SER A 330 -12.49 -20.94 18.14
N SER A 331 -12.66 -19.81 17.45
CA SER A 331 -13.94 -19.10 17.32
C SER A 331 -14.68 -19.49 16.03
N SER A 332 -15.98 -19.20 15.95
CA SER A 332 -16.73 -19.41 14.70
C SER A 332 -16.28 -18.40 13.65
N LEU A 333 -16.03 -18.87 12.43
CA LEU A 333 -15.56 -18.12 11.26
C LEU A 333 -16.51 -18.35 10.06
N GLU A 334 -17.82 -18.48 10.34
CA GLU A 334 -18.83 -18.94 9.37
C GLU A 334 -18.84 -18.14 8.06
N ASN A 335 -18.72 -16.81 8.16
CA ASN A 335 -18.76 -15.90 7.02
C ASN A 335 -17.37 -15.54 6.48
N LEU A 336 -16.30 -16.11 7.03
CA LEU A 336 -14.95 -15.83 6.58
C LEU A 336 -14.81 -16.26 5.13
N GLN A 337 -14.42 -15.34 4.25
CA GLN A 337 -14.23 -15.56 2.82
C GLN A 337 -12.74 -15.65 2.48
N GLN A 338 -11.89 -14.90 3.20
CA GLN A 338 -10.47 -14.80 2.91
C GLN A 338 -9.64 -14.76 4.20
N MET A 339 -8.49 -15.43 4.16
CA MET A 339 -7.51 -15.42 5.24
C MET A 339 -6.12 -15.15 4.67
N LEU A 340 -5.40 -14.19 5.26
CA LEU A 340 -3.97 -13.96 5.00
C LEU A 340 -3.18 -14.15 6.29
N LEU A 341 -2.19 -15.05 6.26
CA LEU A 341 -1.26 -15.30 7.35
C LEU A 341 0.15 -14.93 6.87
N CYS A 342 0.72 -13.87 7.41
CA CYS A 342 2.04 -13.38 7.04
C CYS A 342 2.97 -13.41 8.26
N SER A 343 4.14 -14.03 8.12
CA SER A 343 5.14 -14.10 9.19
C SER A 343 4.58 -14.62 10.52
N CYS A 344 3.69 -15.61 10.48
CA CYS A 344 3.11 -16.21 11.67
C CYS A 344 3.89 -17.46 12.10
N GLN A 345 4.04 -17.67 13.40
CA GLN A 345 4.76 -18.83 13.95
C GLN A 345 3.92 -19.61 14.97
N GLU A 346 4.07 -20.93 14.98
CA GLU A 346 3.52 -21.84 16.00
C GLU A 346 2.03 -21.61 16.30
N SER A 347 1.23 -21.35 15.26
CA SER A 347 -0.15 -20.90 15.43
C SER A 347 -1.16 -21.98 15.02
N ILE A 348 -2.25 -22.08 15.79
CA ILE A 348 -3.24 -23.15 15.68
C ILE A 348 -4.62 -22.55 15.42
N ILE A 349 -5.19 -22.87 14.26
CA ILE A 349 -6.60 -22.62 13.94
C ILE A 349 -7.34 -23.94 14.14
N GLN A 350 -8.19 -24.02 15.16
CA GLN A 350 -8.82 -25.29 15.52
C GLN A 350 -10.32 -25.19 15.75
N LYS A 351 -11.07 -26.24 15.38
CA LYS A 351 -12.52 -26.35 15.63
C LYS A 351 -13.32 -25.14 15.11
N CYS A 352 -12.85 -24.51 14.03
CA CYS A 352 -13.49 -23.35 13.42
C CYS A 352 -14.42 -23.80 12.28
N GLY A 353 -15.66 -23.31 12.27
CA GLY A 353 -16.53 -23.45 11.10
C GLY A 353 -16.19 -22.35 10.09
N MET A 354 -15.71 -22.71 8.90
CA MET A 354 -15.25 -21.80 7.84
C MET A 354 -16.02 -22.05 6.53
N LYS A 355 -17.35 -22.04 6.62
CA LYS A 355 -18.27 -22.48 5.54
C LYS A 355 -18.27 -21.59 4.29
N SER A 356 -17.83 -20.34 4.42
CA SER A 356 -17.77 -19.37 3.33
C SER A 356 -16.36 -19.16 2.79
N LEU A 357 -15.35 -19.85 3.35
CA LEU A 357 -13.95 -19.59 3.08
C LEU A 357 -13.63 -19.98 1.66
N LYS A 358 -13.13 -19.02 0.88
CA LYS A 358 -12.77 -19.21 -0.53
C LYS A 358 -11.27 -19.23 -0.73
N ARG A 359 -10.51 -18.44 0.03
CA ARG A 359 -9.07 -18.25 -0.19
C ARG A 359 -8.29 -18.25 1.11
N ILE A 360 -7.20 -19.01 1.15
CA ILE A 360 -6.17 -18.92 2.19
C ILE A 360 -4.84 -18.61 1.52
N ARG A 361 -4.15 -17.59 2.02
CA ARG A 361 -2.77 -17.29 1.65
C ARG A 361 -1.87 -17.29 2.89
N ILE A 362 -0.75 -18.00 2.80
CA ILE A 362 0.24 -18.17 3.87
C ILE A 362 1.60 -17.74 3.32
N ILE A 363 2.24 -16.76 3.95
CA ILE A 363 3.51 -16.18 3.50
C ILE A 363 4.48 -16.14 4.67
N ASN A 364 5.73 -16.57 4.46
CA ASN A 364 6.81 -16.51 5.44
C ASN A 364 6.45 -17.07 6.83
N SER A 365 5.56 -18.07 6.89
CA SER A 365 4.98 -18.56 8.15
C SER A 365 5.43 -19.98 8.46
N PHE A 366 5.55 -20.31 9.74
CA PHE A 366 6.11 -21.57 10.19
C PHE A 366 5.26 -22.25 11.26
N GLN A 367 5.15 -23.58 11.18
CA GLN A 367 4.44 -24.40 12.15
C GLN A 367 2.97 -23.98 12.35
N LEU A 368 2.22 -23.90 11.25
CA LEU A 368 0.80 -23.57 11.28
C LEU A 368 -0.06 -24.83 11.20
N SER A 369 -1.05 -24.94 12.08
CA SER A 369 -1.95 -26.10 12.13
C SER A 369 -3.41 -25.71 12.00
N PHE A 370 -4.11 -26.30 11.03
CA PHE A 370 -5.55 -26.19 10.82
C PHE A 370 -6.21 -27.51 11.25
N CYS A 371 -6.71 -27.55 12.48
CA CYS A 371 -7.18 -28.77 13.13
C CYS A 371 -8.70 -28.82 13.27
N ASN A 372 -9.36 -29.85 12.75
CA ASN A 372 -10.82 -30.04 12.86
C ASN A 372 -11.61 -28.82 12.36
N CYS A 373 -11.17 -28.22 11.26
CA CYS A 373 -11.82 -27.05 10.67
C CYS A 373 -12.72 -27.48 9.51
N ASN A 374 -13.94 -26.91 9.43
CA ASN A 374 -14.81 -27.12 8.28
C ASN A 374 -14.51 -26.06 7.22
N SER A 375 -13.65 -26.39 6.26
CA SER A 375 -13.24 -25.55 5.14
C SER A 375 -13.63 -26.16 3.79
N ASP A 376 -14.77 -26.84 3.73
CA ASP A 376 -15.25 -27.53 2.53
C ASP A 376 -15.45 -26.58 1.33
N SER A 377 -15.63 -25.28 1.56
CA SER A 377 -15.81 -24.26 0.52
C SER A 377 -14.51 -23.69 -0.05
N LEU A 378 -13.34 -24.06 0.49
CA LEU A 378 -12.05 -23.49 0.14
C LEU A 378 -11.71 -23.79 -1.33
N GLU A 379 -11.49 -22.75 -2.11
CA GLU A 379 -11.24 -22.84 -3.56
C GLU A 379 -9.78 -22.59 -3.91
N GLU A 380 -9.08 -21.72 -3.17
CA GLU A 380 -7.70 -21.34 -3.46
C GLU A 380 -6.81 -21.43 -2.21
N LEU A 381 -5.66 -22.09 -2.37
CA LEU A 381 -4.63 -22.18 -1.34
C LEU A 381 -3.28 -21.74 -1.93
N THR A 382 -2.72 -20.68 -1.38
CA THR A 382 -1.37 -20.20 -1.73
C THR A 382 -0.46 -20.27 -0.51
N ILE A 383 0.67 -20.94 -0.62
CA ILE A 383 1.69 -21.05 0.44
C ILE A 383 3.05 -20.66 -0.15
N ILE A 384 3.68 -19.65 0.42
CA ILE A 384 4.94 -19.07 -0.09
C ILE A 384 5.95 -18.97 1.06
N SER A 385 7.17 -19.45 0.82
CA SER A 385 8.31 -19.29 1.74
C SER A 385 8.00 -19.72 3.18
N SER A 386 7.13 -20.73 3.31
CA SER A 386 6.53 -21.17 4.57
C SER A 386 6.86 -22.64 4.87
N GLY A 387 6.83 -23.04 6.14
CA GLY A 387 7.22 -24.39 6.53
C GLY A 387 6.40 -25.02 7.64
N GLY A 388 6.18 -26.33 7.62
CA GLY A 388 5.45 -27.02 8.68
C GLY A 388 3.96 -26.63 8.71
N ILE A 389 3.32 -26.63 7.55
CA ILE A 389 1.90 -26.27 7.41
C ILE A 389 1.08 -27.55 7.36
N TYR A 390 0.14 -27.68 8.29
CA TYR A 390 -0.63 -28.90 8.48
C TYR A 390 -2.13 -28.62 8.42
N PHE A 391 -2.83 -29.32 7.54
CA PHE A 391 -4.30 -29.38 7.50
C PHE A 391 -4.74 -30.79 7.91
N SER A 392 -5.55 -30.93 8.97
CA SER A 392 -6.03 -32.24 9.41
C SER A 392 -7.23 -32.74 8.61
N ASN A 393 -8.03 -31.83 8.05
CA ASN A 393 -9.28 -32.14 7.37
C ASN A 393 -9.07 -32.18 5.87
N LEU A 394 -9.73 -33.14 5.22
CA LEU A 394 -9.74 -33.26 3.77
C LEU A 394 -10.41 -32.03 3.13
N LEU A 395 -9.71 -31.38 2.20
CA LEU A 395 -10.17 -30.22 1.43
C LEU A 395 -10.82 -30.69 0.11
N LYS A 396 -12.10 -30.36 -0.12
CA LYS A 396 -12.89 -30.95 -1.22
C LYS A 396 -13.19 -30.04 -2.42
N SER A 397 -13.09 -28.72 -2.25
CA SER A 397 -13.49 -27.75 -3.26
C SER A 397 -12.33 -26.97 -3.89
N LEU A 398 -11.08 -27.41 -3.65
CA LEU A 398 -9.92 -26.72 -4.18
C LEU A 398 -9.97 -26.70 -5.71
N LYS A 399 -9.82 -25.50 -6.27
CA LYS A 399 -9.68 -25.25 -7.71
C LYS A 399 -8.25 -24.87 -8.04
N LYS A 400 -7.53 -24.28 -7.08
CA LYS A 400 -6.19 -23.73 -7.26
C LYS A 400 -5.32 -23.98 -6.03
N ILE A 401 -4.13 -24.53 -6.25
CA ILE A 401 -3.08 -24.63 -5.25
C ILE A 401 -1.78 -24.07 -5.82
N GLU A 402 -1.14 -23.18 -5.08
CA GLU A 402 0.17 -22.59 -5.41
C GLU A 402 1.11 -22.74 -4.22
N LEU A 403 2.18 -23.53 -4.37
CA LEU A 403 3.17 -23.82 -3.34
C LEU A 403 4.54 -23.35 -3.82
N VAL A 404 5.19 -22.45 -3.10
CA VAL A 404 6.44 -21.82 -3.57
C VAL A 404 7.46 -21.76 -2.45
N ASN A 405 8.65 -22.31 -2.68
CA ASN A 405 9.78 -22.27 -1.74
C ASN A 405 9.38 -22.71 -0.32
N SER A 406 8.62 -23.80 -0.24
CA SER A 406 7.96 -24.23 1.00
C SER A 406 8.28 -25.67 1.37
N ARG A 407 8.30 -25.95 2.67
CA ARG A 407 8.71 -27.27 3.18
C ARG A 407 7.74 -27.85 4.20
N ARG A 408 7.72 -29.18 4.35
CA ARG A 408 6.94 -29.88 5.40
C ARG A 408 5.46 -29.49 5.33
N LEU A 409 4.85 -29.74 4.18
CA LEU A 409 3.46 -29.39 3.92
C LEU A 409 2.60 -30.65 3.98
N THR A 410 1.52 -30.63 4.75
CA THR A 410 0.51 -31.69 4.73
C THR A 410 -0.82 -31.09 4.30
N ILE A 411 -1.23 -31.40 3.07
CA ILE A 411 -2.43 -30.84 2.44
C ILE A 411 -3.28 -32.01 1.94
N PRO A 412 -4.16 -32.58 2.79
CA PRO A 412 -5.07 -33.61 2.34
C PRO A 412 -6.18 -32.95 1.53
N PHE A 413 -6.25 -33.27 0.24
CA PHE A 413 -7.34 -32.80 -0.62
C PHE A 413 -7.81 -33.86 -1.60
N GLU A 414 -9.06 -33.72 -2.03
CA GLU A 414 -9.70 -34.54 -3.06
C GLU A 414 -10.19 -33.63 -4.19
N GLN A 415 -10.12 -34.14 -5.42
CA GLN A 415 -10.47 -33.35 -6.61
C GLN A 415 -11.59 -33.99 -7.42
N ASN A 416 -12.67 -33.24 -7.62
CA ASN A 416 -13.80 -33.63 -8.47
C ASN A 416 -14.01 -32.70 -9.68
N ASN A 417 -13.26 -31.60 -9.79
CA ASN A 417 -13.46 -30.52 -10.79
C ASN A 417 -12.16 -30.12 -11.51
N LYS A 418 -12.25 -29.23 -12.51
CA LYS A 418 -11.08 -28.59 -13.17
C LYS A 418 -10.19 -27.92 -12.11
N PHE A 419 -8.90 -28.26 -12.13
CA PHE A 419 -7.93 -27.95 -11.08
C PHE A 419 -6.64 -27.38 -11.67
N SER A 420 -6.04 -26.40 -11.00
CA SER A 420 -4.68 -25.94 -11.27
C SER A 420 -3.77 -26.18 -10.06
N PHE A 421 -2.66 -26.88 -10.28
CA PHE A 421 -1.61 -27.11 -9.30
C PHE A 421 -0.32 -26.47 -9.77
N TYR A 422 0.25 -25.62 -8.93
CA TYR A 422 1.56 -25.04 -9.13
C TYR A 422 2.42 -25.34 -7.90
N ILE A 423 3.59 -25.91 -8.12
CA ILE A 423 4.57 -26.15 -7.07
C ILE A 423 5.96 -25.78 -7.59
N GLU A 424 6.73 -25.07 -6.78
CA GLU A 424 8.06 -24.58 -7.13
C GLU A 424 8.97 -24.68 -5.91
N SER A 425 10.08 -25.42 -6.06
CA SER A 425 11.16 -25.49 -5.07
C SER A 425 10.66 -25.86 -3.67
N CYS A 426 9.83 -26.89 -3.59
CA CYS A 426 9.23 -27.37 -2.35
C CYS A 426 9.80 -28.72 -1.92
N SER A 427 9.86 -28.98 -0.62
CA SER A 427 10.33 -30.26 -0.06
C SER A 427 9.40 -30.80 1.02
N GLU A 428 9.45 -32.11 1.27
CA GLU A 428 8.60 -32.78 2.28
C GLU A 428 7.10 -32.43 2.11
N VAL A 429 6.58 -32.47 0.87
CA VAL A 429 5.17 -32.22 0.54
C VAL A 429 4.38 -33.54 0.55
N HIS A 430 3.48 -33.67 1.51
CA HIS A 430 2.61 -34.82 1.69
C HIS A 430 1.24 -34.56 1.05
N LEU A 431 1.03 -35.17 -0.11
CA LEU A 431 -0.22 -35.13 -0.86
C LEU A 431 -1.06 -36.39 -0.61
N HIS A 432 -2.38 -36.26 -0.74
CA HIS A 432 -3.28 -37.41 -0.66
C HIS A 432 -3.01 -38.41 -1.82
N PRO A 433 -3.09 -39.74 -1.62
CA PRO A 433 -2.76 -40.73 -2.65
C PRO A 433 -3.50 -40.57 -3.98
N ASN A 434 -4.77 -40.15 -3.94
CA ASN A 434 -5.57 -39.89 -5.14
C ASN A 434 -4.98 -38.74 -5.98
N ILE A 435 -4.38 -37.75 -5.34
CA ILE A 435 -3.74 -36.62 -6.02
C ILE A 435 -2.41 -37.05 -6.61
N ILE A 436 -1.61 -37.84 -5.89
CA ILE A 436 -0.38 -38.43 -6.43
C ILE A 436 -0.68 -39.18 -7.73
N LYS A 437 -1.75 -39.98 -7.74
CA LYS A 437 -2.22 -40.68 -8.94
C LYS A 437 -2.68 -39.72 -10.05
N LEU A 438 -3.47 -38.70 -9.71
CA LEU A 438 -3.96 -37.69 -10.66
C LEU A 438 -2.82 -36.92 -11.35
N LEU A 439 -1.81 -36.56 -10.57
CA LEU A 439 -0.63 -35.81 -11.04
C LEU A 439 0.43 -36.72 -11.69
N ASN A 440 0.18 -38.04 -11.76
CA ASN A 440 1.11 -39.04 -12.27
C ASN A 440 2.48 -39.01 -11.56
N LEU A 441 2.46 -38.84 -10.23
CA LEU A 441 3.64 -38.81 -9.38
C LEU A 441 3.91 -40.19 -8.76
N LYS A 442 5.14 -40.42 -8.30
CA LYS A 442 5.47 -41.65 -7.56
C LYS A 442 4.83 -41.61 -6.15
N PRO A 443 4.41 -42.75 -5.57
CA PRO A 443 3.76 -42.83 -4.24
C PRO A 443 4.49 -42.11 -3.09
N ASN A 444 5.82 -42.00 -3.18
CA ASN A 444 6.66 -41.36 -2.17
C ASN A 444 7.36 -40.09 -2.72
N HIS A 445 6.78 -39.44 -3.73
CA HIS A 445 7.33 -38.21 -4.26
C HIS A 445 6.94 -37.04 -3.35
N HIS A 446 7.90 -36.58 -2.56
CA HIS A 446 7.72 -35.50 -1.58
C HIS A 446 8.54 -34.25 -1.90
N ASP A 447 9.52 -34.37 -2.79
CA ASP A 447 10.47 -33.30 -3.10
C ASP A 447 10.31 -32.83 -4.55
N PHE A 448 10.05 -31.53 -4.68
CA PHE A 448 9.86 -30.80 -5.92
C PHE A 448 10.98 -29.76 -6.03
N SER A 449 12.17 -30.21 -6.43
CA SER A 449 13.36 -29.35 -6.54
C SER A 449 13.31 -28.32 -7.67
N GLY A 450 12.26 -28.33 -8.49
CA GLY A 450 12.01 -27.35 -9.54
C GLY A 450 10.53 -27.09 -9.70
N THR A 451 10.15 -26.50 -10.84
CA THR A 451 8.78 -26.09 -11.10
C THR A 451 7.94 -27.21 -11.69
N PHE A 452 6.73 -27.41 -11.17
CA PHE A 452 5.74 -28.34 -11.70
C PHE A 452 4.38 -27.65 -11.85
N TYR A 453 3.73 -27.93 -12.99
CA TYR A 453 2.44 -27.38 -13.39
C TYR A 453 1.46 -28.49 -13.72
N PHE A 454 0.24 -28.36 -13.22
CA PHE A 454 -0.89 -29.14 -13.66
C PHE A 454 -2.08 -28.22 -13.98
N PRO A 455 -2.74 -28.36 -15.15
CA PRO A 455 -2.30 -29.19 -16.27
C PRO A 455 -0.94 -28.71 -16.82
N PRO A 456 -0.15 -29.60 -17.46
CA PRO A 456 1.16 -29.25 -17.98
C PRO A 456 1.04 -28.19 -19.07
N ILE A 457 1.87 -27.16 -19.00
CA ILE A 457 1.96 -26.12 -20.03
C ILE A 457 2.99 -26.58 -21.08
N LYS A 458 2.62 -26.58 -22.37
CA LYS A 458 3.44 -27.13 -23.47
C LYS A 458 4.84 -26.50 -23.58
N GLU A 459 4.98 -25.25 -23.15
CA GLU A 459 6.22 -24.45 -23.24
C GLU A 459 7.38 -25.01 -22.38
N TYR A 460 7.10 -25.80 -21.32
CA TYR A 460 8.12 -26.25 -20.34
C TYR A 460 8.83 -27.57 -20.69
N GLN A 461 8.74 -28.05 -21.94
CA GLN A 461 9.26 -29.38 -22.30
C GLN A 461 10.73 -29.41 -22.71
N ASP A 462 11.31 -28.29 -23.16
CA ASP A 462 12.73 -28.22 -23.54
C ASP A 462 13.59 -27.71 -22.37
N LYS A 463 14.49 -28.57 -21.87
CA LYS A 463 15.38 -28.25 -20.75
C LYS A 463 16.45 -27.20 -21.08
N HIS A 464 16.74 -26.98 -22.36
CA HIS A 464 17.73 -26.00 -22.83
C HIS A 464 17.13 -24.60 -22.99
N LEU A 465 15.80 -24.50 -23.04
CA LEU A 465 15.10 -23.23 -23.15
C LEU A 465 14.77 -22.66 -21.76
N PHE A 466 14.91 -21.34 -21.65
CA PHE A 466 14.44 -20.58 -20.52
C PHE A 466 12.92 -20.41 -20.66
N THR A 467 12.21 -20.65 -19.55
CA THR A 467 10.78 -20.41 -19.43
C THR A 467 10.55 -19.64 -18.15
N PHE A 468 9.67 -18.64 -18.21
CA PHE A 468 9.31 -17.87 -17.03
C PHE A 468 8.56 -18.75 -16.03
N ASN A 469 8.87 -18.59 -14.74
CA ASN A 469 7.97 -19.06 -13.71
C ASN A 469 6.67 -18.24 -13.74
N LYS A 470 5.59 -18.81 -13.20
CA LYS A 470 4.33 -18.10 -13.12
C LYS A 470 4.49 -16.90 -12.20
N PHE A 471 3.91 -15.76 -12.58
CA PHE A 471 3.77 -14.65 -11.64
C PHE A 471 2.82 -15.03 -10.51
N ILE A 472 3.35 -15.03 -9.29
CA ILE A 472 2.60 -15.31 -8.07
C ILE A 472 2.31 -14.01 -7.35
N SER A 473 1.04 -13.82 -6.98
CA SER A 473 0.60 -12.67 -6.19
C SER A 473 0.87 -12.90 -4.70
N PHE A 474 1.48 -11.90 -4.07
CA PHE A 474 1.70 -11.79 -2.64
C PHE A 474 0.56 -11.01 -1.94
N SER A 475 -0.48 -10.61 -2.67
CA SER A 475 -1.57 -9.75 -2.17
C SER A 475 -2.95 -10.31 -2.51
N ASN A 476 -3.93 -10.14 -1.63
CA ASN A 476 -5.29 -10.70 -1.81
C ASN A 476 -6.17 -9.92 -2.79
N ASP A 477 -5.75 -8.70 -3.13
CA ASP A 477 -6.55 -7.75 -3.91
C ASP A 477 -6.30 -7.85 -5.41
N ILE A 478 -5.28 -8.61 -5.82
CA ILE A 478 -4.93 -8.81 -7.23
C ILE A 478 -4.81 -10.30 -7.56
N GLU A 479 -5.18 -10.62 -8.80
CA GLU A 479 -4.96 -11.94 -9.39
C GLU A 479 -4.21 -11.83 -10.70
N VAL A 480 -3.43 -12.87 -10.95
CA VAL A 480 -2.77 -13.14 -12.23
C VAL A 480 -3.54 -14.25 -12.93
N ILE A 481 -4.15 -13.90 -14.05
CA ILE A 481 -4.87 -14.84 -14.93
C ILE A 481 -4.09 -14.89 -16.24
N GLU A 482 -3.38 -16.00 -16.45
CA GLU A 482 -2.44 -16.16 -17.56
C GLU A 482 -1.44 -15.00 -17.60
N ASP A 483 -1.49 -14.18 -18.63
CA ASP A 483 -0.61 -13.05 -18.88
C ASP A 483 -1.27 -11.71 -18.49
N SER A 484 -2.40 -11.74 -17.78
CA SER A 484 -3.14 -10.54 -17.38
C SER A 484 -3.22 -10.41 -15.87
N VAL A 485 -3.01 -9.18 -15.39
CA VAL A 485 -3.15 -8.84 -13.97
C VAL A 485 -4.37 -7.94 -13.83
N ARG A 486 -5.27 -8.29 -12.90
CA ARG A 486 -6.44 -7.47 -12.59
C ARG A 486 -6.67 -7.34 -11.09
N ARG A 487 -7.31 -6.24 -10.73
CA ARG A 487 -7.77 -5.95 -9.38
C ARG A 487 -9.10 -6.67 -9.12
N ILE A 488 -9.16 -7.38 -8.01
CA ILE A 488 -10.34 -8.12 -7.53
C ILE A 488 -11.17 -7.23 -6.60
N LYS A 489 -10.49 -6.34 -5.86
CA LYS A 489 -11.08 -5.43 -4.89
C LYS A 489 -10.36 -4.08 -4.95
N ASP A 490 -11.13 -3.00 -4.96
CA ASP A 490 -10.59 -1.65 -4.86
C ASP A 490 -9.92 -1.43 -3.51
N LYS A 491 -8.73 -0.83 -3.52
CA LYS A 491 -8.04 -0.42 -2.30
C LYS A 491 -8.59 0.90 -1.80
N ASN A 492 -8.88 0.97 -0.51
CA ASN A 492 -9.34 2.19 0.16
C ASN A 492 -8.18 3.07 0.65
N SER A 493 -6.96 2.53 0.77
CA SER A 493 -5.78 3.27 1.22
C SER A 493 -4.79 3.48 0.07
N MET A 494 -4.20 4.68 0.02
CA MET A 494 -3.18 5.04 -0.98
C MET A 494 -1.78 4.54 -0.61
N GLU A 495 -1.59 4.01 0.60
CA GLU A 495 -0.28 3.66 1.15
C GLU A 495 0.07 2.16 1.02
N GLU A 496 -0.85 1.31 0.55
CA GLU A 496 -0.59 -0.12 0.40
C GLU A 496 -0.42 -0.53 -1.08
N TYR A 497 0.74 -1.07 -1.40
CA TYR A 497 1.10 -1.66 -2.69
C TYR A 497 0.93 -3.17 -2.70
N ASP A 498 0.34 -3.66 -3.78
CA ASP A 498 0.30 -5.09 -4.10
C ASP A 498 1.59 -5.52 -4.81
N LEU A 499 1.93 -6.81 -4.75
CA LEU A 499 3.16 -7.34 -5.36
C LEU A 499 2.88 -8.66 -6.10
N ILE A 500 3.38 -8.77 -7.33
CA ILE A 500 3.54 -10.06 -8.00
C ILE A 500 5.01 -10.31 -8.32
N VAL A 501 5.40 -11.57 -8.31
CA VAL A 501 6.79 -12.00 -8.51
C VAL A 501 6.82 -13.22 -9.41
N SER A 502 7.70 -13.20 -10.42
CA SER A 502 8.13 -14.38 -11.16
C SER A 502 9.58 -14.67 -10.79
N ARG A 503 9.78 -15.80 -10.13
CA ARG A 503 11.09 -16.29 -9.67
C ARG A 503 11.92 -16.87 -10.81
N ASP A 504 13.17 -17.17 -10.49
CA ASP A 504 14.20 -17.67 -11.37
C ASP A 504 14.37 -16.80 -12.62
N PHE A 505 14.19 -15.48 -12.53
CA PHE A 505 14.39 -14.61 -13.69
C PHE A 505 15.86 -14.64 -14.13
N GLY A 506 16.79 -14.69 -13.18
CA GLY A 506 18.20 -14.96 -13.44
C GLY A 506 18.89 -15.63 -12.25
N THR A 507 19.31 -16.88 -12.43
CA THR A 507 20.03 -17.65 -11.40
C THR A 507 21.14 -18.48 -12.02
N PHE A 508 22.20 -18.80 -11.27
CA PHE A 508 23.32 -19.59 -11.77
C PHE A 508 22.88 -20.91 -12.45
N SER A 509 21.83 -21.53 -11.93
CA SER A 509 21.28 -22.78 -12.48
C SER A 509 20.66 -22.62 -13.87
N ASN A 510 20.26 -21.40 -14.25
CA ASN A 510 19.59 -21.12 -15.50
C ASN A 510 20.35 -20.18 -16.44
N TYR A 511 21.48 -19.58 -16.05
CA TYR A 511 22.25 -18.61 -16.86
C TYR A 511 22.46 -19.05 -18.31
N TYR A 512 22.85 -20.30 -18.55
CA TYR A 512 23.16 -20.79 -19.89
C TYR A 512 21.95 -21.18 -20.74
N LYS A 513 20.73 -21.12 -20.18
CA LYS A 513 19.50 -21.37 -20.95
C LYS A 513 19.23 -20.25 -21.96
N LYS A 514 18.62 -20.63 -23.09
CA LYS A 514 18.27 -19.70 -24.15
C LYS A 514 16.81 -19.28 -24.05
N GLN A 515 16.51 -17.99 -24.11
CA GLN A 515 15.14 -17.52 -24.25
C GLN A 515 14.79 -17.43 -25.74
N ILE A 516 13.59 -17.89 -26.12
CA ILE A 516 13.03 -17.62 -27.46
C ILE A 516 12.55 -16.16 -27.51
N PHE A 517 13.01 -15.43 -28.52
CA PHE A 517 12.66 -14.05 -28.77
C PHE A 517 12.00 -13.95 -30.15
N SER A 518 10.76 -13.49 -30.22
CA SER A 518 10.06 -13.25 -31.49
C SER A 518 9.81 -11.77 -31.70
N THR A 519 10.03 -11.25 -32.90
CA THR A 519 9.80 -9.83 -33.24
C THR A 519 8.48 -9.63 -33.97
N ILE A 520 7.93 -8.42 -33.95
CA ILE A 520 6.70 -8.08 -34.68
C ILE A 520 6.80 -8.33 -36.19
N GLN A 521 8.02 -8.38 -36.75
CA GLN A 521 8.30 -8.72 -38.14
C GLN A 521 8.25 -10.23 -38.42
N GLY A 522 8.06 -11.07 -37.38
CA GLY A 522 7.99 -12.52 -37.48
C GLY A 522 9.34 -13.24 -37.40
N GLU A 523 10.41 -12.53 -37.09
CA GLU A 523 11.73 -13.15 -36.89
C GLU A 523 11.80 -13.82 -35.52
N VAL A 524 12.53 -14.93 -35.41
CA VAL A 524 12.67 -15.70 -34.17
C VAL A 524 14.15 -15.95 -33.87
N TYR A 525 14.57 -15.58 -32.67
CA TYR A 525 15.93 -15.69 -32.16
C TYR A 525 15.95 -16.53 -30.88
N GLN A 526 17.12 -17.09 -30.54
CA GLN A 526 17.36 -17.77 -29.28
C GLN A 526 18.53 -17.13 -28.55
N LEU A 527 18.26 -16.32 -27.55
CA LEU A 527 19.27 -15.53 -26.85
C LEU A 527 19.75 -16.25 -25.60
N LYS A 528 21.04 -16.56 -25.55
CA LYS A 528 21.68 -17.23 -24.40
C LYS A 528 21.99 -16.20 -23.32
N GLY A 529 21.62 -16.50 -22.06
CA GLY A 529 21.92 -15.63 -20.90
C GLY A 529 21.20 -14.28 -20.88
N ILE A 530 20.28 -14.03 -21.82
CA ILE A 530 19.40 -12.86 -21.80
C ILE A 530 18.00 -13.30 -21.44
N ARG A 531 17.36 -12.50 -20.59
CA ARG A 531 16.01 -12.69 -20.08
C ARG A 531 15.24 -11.43 -20.34
N TYR A 532 14.03 -11.50 -20.87
CA TYR A 532 13.30 -10.31 -21.29
C TYR A 532 11.80 -10.54 -21.31
N LEU A 533 11.04 -9.56 -20.82
CA LEU A 533 9.58 -9.52 -20.92
C LEU A 533 9.10 -8.09 -21.13
N GLU A 534 7.90 -7.94 -21.68
CA GLU A 534 7.24 -6.66 -21.89
C GLU A 534 5.96 -6.53 -21.06
N ILE A 535 5.77 -5.37 -20.46
CA ILE A 535 4.60 -5.02 -19.65
C ILE A 535 3.84 -3.90 -20.36
N THR A 536 2.57 -4.15 -20.66
CA THR A 536 1.66 -3.12 -21.17
C THR A 536 1.04 -2.37 -20.01
N VAL A 537 1.28 -1.07 -19.96
CA VAL A 537 0.81 -0.16 -18.91
C VAL A 537 -0.18 0.82 -19.52
N VAL A 538 -1.39 0.88 -18.95
CA VAL A 538 -2.49 1.70 -19.46
C VAL A 538 -2.79 2.84 -18.51
N GLY A 539 -2.83 4.06 -19.04
CA GLY A 539 -3.41 5.22 -18.40
C GLY A 539 -2.83 5.54 -17.02
N ASN A 540 -3.68 6.16 -16.18
CA ASN A 540 -3.42 6.49 -14.78
C ASN A 540 -3.19 5.22 -13.94
N SER A 541 -1.94 4.73 -13.96
CA SER A 541 -1.47 3.53 -13.27
C SER A 541 -0.20 3.88 -12.52
N TRP A 542 -0.17 3.57 -11.23
CA TRP A 542 0.92 3.76 -10.29
C TRP A 542 1.51 2.41 -9.96
N ILE A 543 2.45 1.99 -10.79
CA ILE A 543 3.13 0.70 -10.68
C ILE A 543 4.62 0.94 -10.72
N SER A 544 5.37 -0.03 -10.22
CA SER A 544 6.78 -0.11 -10.53
C SER A 544 7.13 -1.48 -11.06
N ILE A 545 8.02 -1.50 -12.06
CA ILE A 545 8.48 -2.69 -12.76
C ILE A 545 9.96 -2.83 -12.45
N GLY A 546 10.40 -4.02 -12.02
CA GLY A 546 11.77 -4.16 -11.60
C GLY A 546 12.17 -5.57 -11.22
N CYS A 547 13.26 -5.65 -10.47
CA CYS A 547 13.81 -6.91 -9.99
C CYS A 547 14.03 -6.85 -8.47
N ILE A 548 14.06 -8.03 -7.86
CA ILE A 548 14.39 -8.22 -6.44
C ILE A 548 15.45 -9.31 -6.29
N ASP A 549 16.22 -9.21 -5.22
CA ASP A 549 17.03 -10.32 -4.72
C ASP A 549 16.12 -11.37 -4.07
N GLU A 550 16.00 -12.54 -4.69
CA GLU A 550 15.09 -13.57 -4.22
C GLU A 550 15.38 -14.06 -2.81
N GLU A 551 16.67 -14.05 -2.43
CA GLU A 551 17.16 -14.60 -1.16
C GLU A 551 16.95 -13.61 -0.02
N ASN A 552 17.11 -12.32 -0.31
CA ASN A 552 17.22 -11.28 0.73
C ASN A 552 16.05 -10.27 0.75
N TYR A 553 15.14 -10.28 -0.23
CA TYR A 553 14.03 -9.33 -0.26
C TYR A 553 12.95 -9.62 0.79
N GLU A 554 12.49 -8.59 1.49
CA GLU A 554 11.46 -8.71 2.53
C GLU A 554 10.05 -8.53 1.94
N TYR A 555 9.41 -9.66 1.58
CA TYR A 555 8.04 -9.68 1.01
C TYR A 555 6.92 -9.22 1.97
N THR A 556 7.24 -8.92 3.24
CA THR A 556 6.23 -8.60 4.27
C THR A 556 5.85 -7.12 4.32
N ILE A 557 6.62 -6.28 3.64
CA ILE A 557 6.44 -4.83 3.64
C ILE A 557 5.77 -4.43 2.33
N SER A 558 4.61 -3.80 2.44
CA SER A 558 3.90 -3.23 1.31
C SER A 558 4.64 -1.99 0.81
N SER A 559 5.23 -2.05 -0.39
CA SER A 559 6.07 -0.99 -0.95
C SER A 559 6.13 -1.06 -2.47
N GLN A 560 6.44 0.06 -3.12
CA GLN A 560 6.91 0.04 -4.50
C GLN A 560 8.32 -0.57 -4.57
N LEU A 561 8.68 -1.16 -5.72
CA LEU A 561 10.01 -1.71 -5.98
C LEU A 561 11.06 -0.60 -6.03
N GLY A 562 12.26 -0.91 -5.57
CA GLY A 562 13.35 0.07 -5.50
C GLY A 562 13.37 0.89 -4.21
N TRP A 563 12.28 0.92 -3.44
CA TRP A 563 12.25 1.62 -2.16
C TRP A 563 12.87 0.82 -1.01
N LEU A 564 12.71 -0.50 -1.03
CA LEU A 564 13.28 -1.40 -0.04
C LEU A 564 14.62 -1.95 -0.48
N LYS A 565 15.44 -2.35 0.50
CA LYS A 565 16.72 -3.02 0.25
C LYS A 565 16.52 -4.27 -0.62
N ASN A 566 17.52 -4.58 -1.43
CA ASN A 566 17.53 -5.71 -2.35
C ASN A 566 16.41 -5.66 -3.40
N SER A 567 16.05 -4.45 -3.83
CA SER A 567 15.12 -4.22 -4.94
C SER A 567 15.49 -3.01 -5.78
N ILE A 568 15.09 -3.06 -7.04
CA ILE A 568 15.20 -1.98 -8.03
C ILE A 568 13.86 -1.87 -8.74
N GLY A 569 13.39 -0.65 -8.99
CA GLY A 569 12.10 -0.43 -9.63
C GLY A 569 12.10 0.81 -10.50
N PHE A 570 11.59 0.68 -11.72
CA PHE A 570 11.23 1.80 -12.59
C PHE A 570 9.77 2.16 -12.33
N HIS A 571 9.50 3.41 -11.97
CA HIS A 571 8.20 3.89 -11.50
C HIS A 571 7.43 4.56 -12.63
N SER A 572 6.14 4.23 -12.75
CA SER A 572 5.30 4.67 -13.87
C SER A 572 4.86 6.13 -13.76
N ASP A 573 4.73 6.63 -12.54
CA ASP A 573 4.18 7.94 -12.22
C ASP A 573 5.19 9.08 -12.40
N ASP A 574 6.49 8.85 -12.20
CA ASP A 574 7.49 9.91 -12.35
C ASP A 574 8.60 9.54 -13.34
N GLY A 575 8.57 8.31 -13.86
CA GLY A 575 9.59 7.79 -14.74
C GLY A 575 10.93 7.63 -14.03
N LYS A 576 11.01 7.56 -12.70
CA LYS A 576 12.29 7.43 -12.00
C LYS A 576 12.61 5.97 -11.70
N VAL A 577 13.90 5.68 -11.62
CA VAL A 577 14.42 4.37 -11.21
C VAL A 577 14.98 4.50 -9.81
N TYR A 578 14.43 3.71 -8.90
CA TYR A 578 14.84 3.61 -7.50
C TYR A 578 15.61 2.32 -7.28
N LEU A 579 16.65 2.38 -6.45
CA LEU A 579 17.45 1.23 -6.04
C LEU A 579 17.71 1.34 -4.56
N GLU A 580 17.14 0.40 -3.80
CA GLU A 580 17.30 0.28 -2.34
C GLU A 580 17.10 1.60 -1.56
N SER A 581 16.24 2.49 -2.06
CA SER A 581 16.00 3.81 -1.48
C SER A 581 14.66 4.36 -1.91
N THR A 582 13.89 4.91 -0.97
CA THR A 582 12.63 5.63 -1.21
C THR A 582 12.82 6.98 -1.91
N TYR A 583 14.04 7.54 -1.91
CA TYR A 583 14.25 8.93 -2.36
C TYR A 583 15.42 9.13 -3.31
N LYS A 584 16.43 8.26 -3.28
CA LYS A 584 17.55 8.36 -4.20
C LYS A 584 17.24 7.60 -5.47
N THR A 585 17.09 8.36 -6.54
CA THR A 585 16.86 7.81 -7.88
C THR A 585 18.19 7.71 -8.59
N ILE A 586 18.41 6.60 -9.30
CA ILE A 586 19.65 6.37 -10.06
C ILE A 586 19.50 6.74 -11.54
N ALA A 587 18.27 6.97 -12.00
CA ALA A 587 17.95 7.49 -13.32
C ALA A 587 16.53 8.05 -13.37
N GLN A 588 16.23 8.76 -14.45
CA GLN A 588 14.89 9.19 -14.82
C GLN A 588 14.69 9.03 -16.34
N GLY A 589 13.59 8.40 -16.72
CA GLY A 589 13.13 8.15 -18.08
C GLY A 589 11.75 8.77 -18.30
N LEU A 590 10.99 8.18 -19.22
CA LEU A 590 9.62 8.63 -19.51
C LEU A 590 8.67 8.20 -18.39
N ALA A 591 7.91 9.13 -17.81
CA ALA A 591 6.75 8.79 -17.00
C ALA A 591 5.68 8.11 -17.89
N TYR A 592 5.36 6.86 -17.61
CA TYR A 592 4.60 5.97 -18.51
C TYR A 592 3.22 5.57 -17.98
N GLY A 593 2.82 6.06 -16.80
CA GLY A 593 1.54 5.77 -16.15
C GLY A 593 0.69 6.99 -15.77
N ASN A 594 1.01 8.19 -16.29
CA ASN A 594 0.31 9.43 -15.89
C ASN A 594 -0.80 9.90 -16.82
N LYS A 595 -0.73 9.50 -18.09
CA LYS A 595 -1.58 10.07 -19.14
C LYS A 595 -2.76 9.14 -19.40
N VAL A 596 -3.95 9.56 -18.98
CA VAL A 596 -5.20 8.83 -19.23
C VAL A 596 -5.36 8.54 -20.72
N GLY A 597 -5.75 7.31 -21.07
CA GLY A 597 -5.93 6.87 -22.45
C GLY A 597 -4.63 6.56 -23.22
N GLN A 598 -3.46 6.85 -22.66
CA GLN A 598 -2.19 6.44 -23.26
C GLN A 598 -1.81 5.02 -22.80
N THR A 599 -1.29 4.23 -23.73
CA THR A 599 -0.67 2.94 -23.44
C THR A 599 0.82 3.02 -23.72
N ASN A 600 1.63 2.52 -22.80
CA ASN A 600 3.07 2.35 -22.99
C ASN A 600 3.45 0.88 -22.78
N ILE A 601 4.45 0.41 -23.51
CA ILE A 601 5.03 -0.91 -23.36
C ILE A 601 6.42 -0.73 -22.74
N ILE A 602 6.58 -1.21 -21.52
CA ILE A 602 7.84 -1.18 -20.79
C ILE A 602 8.40 -2.58 -20.77
N GLY A 603 9.56 -2.77 -21.38
CA GLY A 603 10.27 -4.04 -21.28
C GLY A 603 11.34 -4.00 -20.22
N ILE A 604 11.51 -5.11 -19.52
CA ILE A 604 12.59 -5.34 -18.56
C ILE A 604 13.35 -6.58 -18.99
N GLY A 605 14.67 -6.47 -19.00
CA GLY A 605 15.55 -7.59 -19.23
C GLY A 605 16.68 -7.70 -18.23
N TYR A 606 17.28 -8.88 -18.19
CA TYR A 606 18.42 -9.22 -17.38
C TYR A 606 19.47 -9.91 -18.23
N ASP A 607 20.69 -9.38 -18.18
CA ASP A 607 21.90 -9.99 -18.69
C ASP A 607 22.56 -10.79 -17.57
N CYS A 608 22.42 -12.11 -17.66
CA CYS A 608 22.93 -13.04 -16.67
C CYS A 608 24.46 -13.05 -16.55
N PHE A 609 25.20 -12.68 -17.61
CA PHE A 609 26.65 -12.75 -17.60
C PHE A 609 27.28 -11.48 -17.02
N ASN A 610 26.68 -10.32 -17.31
CA ASN A 610 27.16 -9.05 -16.79
C ASN A 610 26.51 -8.64 -15.45
N GLU A 611 25.49 -9.38 -15.00
CA GLU A 611 24.69 -9.08 -13.81
C GLU A 611 24.05 -7.69 -13.90
N GLU A 612 23.51 -7.38 -15.08
CA GLU A 612 22.91 -6.08 -15.40
C GLU A 612 21.44 -6.26 -15.76
N ILE A 613 20.58 -5.43 -15.16
CA ILE A 613 19.22 -5.24 -15.66
C ILE A 613 19.22 -4.17 -16.74
N PHE A 614 18.30 -4.25 -17.69
CA PHE A 614 18.06 -3.19 -18.65
C PHE A 614 16.56 -2.96 -18.89
N TYR A 615 16.23 -1.73 -19.24
CA TYR A 615 14.87 -1.33 -19.57
C TYR A 615 14.77 -0.90 -21.02
N THR A 616 13.58 -1.11 -21.56
CA THR A 616 13.15 -0.64 -22.88
C THR A 616 11.83 0.09 -22.73
N ILE A 617 11.62 1.12 -23.55
CA ILE A 617 10.40 1.92 -23.56
C ILE A 617 9.88 1.95 -24.99
N ASN A 618 8.67 1.43 -25.20
CA ASN A 618 7.99 1.39 -26.50
C ASN A 618 8.89 0.82 -27.61
N GLY A 619 9.53 -0.33 -27.33
CA GLY A 619 10.39 -1.04 -28.28
C GLY A 619 11.78 -0.44 -28.49
N SER A 620 12.18 0.58 -27.72
CA SER A 620 13.51 1.18 -27.79
C SER A 620 14.31 0.92 -26.52
N PHE A 621 15.60 0.56 -26.66
CA PHE A 621 16.51 0.46 -25.51
C PHE A 621 16.62 1.81 -24.80
N TRP A 622 16.52 1.80 -23.48
CA TRP A 622 16.63 3.02 -22.69
C TRP A 622 17.91 3.04 -21.84
N LYS A 623 18.03 2.15 -20.86
CA LYS A 623 19.16 2.18 -19.91
C LYS A 623 19.38 0.84 -19.23
N LYS A 624 20.63 0.61 -18.79
CA LYS A 624 21.06 -0.56 -18.00
C LYS A 624 21.62 -0.18 -16.63
N PHE A 625 21.53 -1.10 -15.67
CA PHE A 625 21.97 -0.93 -14.29
C PHE A 625 22.58 -2.23 -13.78
N LYS A 626 23.74 -2.15 -13.13
CA LYS A 626 24.36 -3.29 -12.47
C LYS A 626 23.68 -3.59 -11.15
N ILE A 627 23.43 -4.87 -10.87
CA ILE A 627 22.87 -5.34 -9.61
C ILE A 627 23.81 -6.38 -8.97
N PRO A 628 23.95 -6.43 -7.64
CA PRO A 628 24.87 -7.34 -6.96
C PRO A 628 24.24 -8.72 -6.64
N TRP A 629 23.06 -9.02 -7.17
CA TRP A 629 22.26 -10.18 -6.76
C TRP A 629 22.54 -11.38 -7.65
N ARG A 630 22.73 -12.55 -7.02
CA ARG A 630 22.98 -13.82 -7.74
C ARG A 630 21.71 -14.60 -8.06
N SER A 631 20.63 -14.29 -7.34
CA SER A 631 19.32 -14.88 -7.52
C SER A 631 18.31 -13.76 -7.73
N VAL A 632 17.89 -13.58 -8.98
CA VAL A 632 17.09 -12.44 -9.41
C VAL A 632 15.69 -12.93 -9.77
N ALA A 633 14.67 -12.35 -9.15
CA ALA A 633 13.29 -12.43 -9.62
C ALA A 633 12.89 -11.13 -10.31
N VAL A 634 11.98 -11.25 -11.28
CA VAL A 634 11.27 -10.09 -11.82
C VAL A 634 10.00 -9.87 -11.01
N ALA A 635 9.74 -8.62 -10.66
CA ALA A 635 8.62 -8.23 -9.83
C ALA A 635 7.89 -7.02 -10.42
N ILE A 636 6.61 -6.91 -10.07
CA ILE A 636 5.79 -5.73 -10.37
C ILE A 636 5.01 -5.40 -9.10
N SER A 637 5.09 -4.16 -8.66
CA SER A 637 4.26 -3.64 -7.56
C SER A 637 3.17 -2.72 -8.07
N PHE A 638 2.02 -2.72 -7.41
CA PHE A 638 0.82 -2.02 -7.87
C PHE A 638 0.18 -1.18 -6.76
N GLY A 639 0.04 0.11 -6.99
CA GLY A 639 -0.92 0.97 -6.32
C GLY A 639 -2.24 0.95 -7.08
N ARG A 640 -2.71 2.12 -7.57
CA ARG A 640 -3.80 2.19 -8.53
C ARG A 640 -3.33 1.68 -9.90
N PHE A 641 -4.09 0.84 -10.58
CA PHE A 641 -3.74 0.45 -11.95
C PHE A 641 -4.98 0.04 -12.76
N HIS A 642 -4.89 0.25 -14.08
CA HIS A 642 -5.77 -0.40 -15.05
C HIS A 642 -5.21 -1.79 -15.37
N PRO A 643 -6.01 -2.74 -15.92
CA PRO A 643 -5.52 -4.07 -16.25
C PRO A 643 -4.19 -4.04 -17.00
N ILE A 644 -3.23 -4.84 -16.53
CA ILE A 644 -1.87 -4.93 -17.07
C ILE A 644 -1.72 -6.24 -17.81
N HIS A 645 -1.01 -6.21 -18.94
CA HIS A 645 -0.68 -7.40 -19.72
C HIS A 645 0.83 -7.63 -19.71
N ILE A 646 1.24 -8.87 -19.50
CA ILE A 646 2.64 -9.31 -19.41
C ILE A 646 2.93 -10.23 -20.59
N ASN A 647 3.75 -9.77 -21.53
CA ASN A 647 4.29 -10.62 -22.59
C ASN A 647 5.63 -11.22 -22.14
N SER A 648 5.64 -12.51 -21.81
CA SER A 648 6.83 -13.28 -21.42
C SER A 648 7.53 -13.95 -22.62
N GLY A 649 7.14 -13.61 -23.85
CA GLY A 649 7.65 -14.21 -25.09
C GLY A 649 6.64 -15.11 -25.82
N ARG A 650 5.41 -15.21 -25.31
CA ARG A 650 4.29 -15.90 -25.99
C ARG A 650 3.76 -15.13 -27.19
N LYS A 651 3.97 -13.82 -27.20
CA LYS A 651 3.68 -12.94 -28.32
C LYS A 651 4.97 -12.28 -28.78
N PRO A 652 5.03 -11.84 -30.05
CA PRO A 652 6.13 -11.02 -30.52
C PRO A 652 6.37 -9.81 -29.61
N PHE A 653 7.63 -9.55 -29.29
CA PHE A 653 8.08 -8.37 -28.58
C PHE A 653 8.09 -7.17 -29.52
N LEU A 654 7.74 -5.99 -28.98
CA LEU A 654 7.88 -4.72 -29.68
C LEU A 654 9.36 -4.31 -29.81
N PHE A 655 10.19 -4.66 -28.83
CA PHE A 655 11.62 -4.42 -28.88
C PHE A 655 12.30 -5.25 -29.97
N ASP A 656 13.00 -4.58 -30.89
CA ASP A 656 13.88 -5.19 -31.89
C ASP A 656 15.16 -4.38 -31.96
N ASN A 657 16.19 -4.81 -31.21
CA ASN A 657 17.52 -4.23 -31.30
C ASN A 657 18.59 -5.29 -31.51
N ARG A 658 18.67 -5.76 -32.76
CA ARG A 658 19.70 -6.69 -33.26
C ARG A 658 21.12 -6.29 -32.87
N LYS A 659 21.42 -4.98 -32.83
CA LYS A 659 22.75 -4.48 -32.45
C LYS A 659 23.04 -4.75 -30.98
N LEU A 660 22.09 -4.49 -30.08
CA LEU A 660 22.23 -4.81 -28.67
C LEU A 660 22.42 -6.32 -28.46
N PHE A 661 21.63 -7.16 -29.13
CA PHE A 661 21.79 -8.61 -29.02
C PHE A 661 23.15 -9.10 -29.52
N SER A 662 23.66 -8.54 -30.62
CA SER A 662 25.02 -8.85 -31.08
C SER A 662 26.11 -8.37 -30.11
N GLU A 663 25.95 -7.21 -29.47
CA GLU A 663 26.90 -6.70 -28.47
C GLU A 663 26.88 -7.54 -27.18
N LEU A 664 25.70 -8.09 -26.82
CA LEU A 664 25.54 -8.99 -25.68
C LEU A 664 26.06 -10.41 -25.95
N GLU A 665 25.99 -10.88 -27.20
CA GLU A 665 26.53 -12.19 -27.60
C GLU A 665 28.07 -12.16 -27.79
N CYS A 666 28.66 -11.06 -28.26
CA CYS A 666 30.10 -10.97 -28.55
C CYS A 666 31.01 -10.81 -27.31
N ASN A 667 30.45 -10.49 -26.13
CA ASN A 667 31.22 -10.35 -24.88
C ASN A 667 31.35 -11.67 -24.08
N ASN A 668 31.03 -12.82 -24.70
CA ASN A 668 31.10 -14.16 -24.08
C ASN A 668 32.19 -15.05 -24.69
#